data_AF-A0A7X1C709-F1
#
_entry.id   AF-A0A7X1C709-F1
#
_cell.length_a   1.000
_cell.length_b   1.000
_cell.length_c   1.000
_cell.angle_alpha   90.00
_cell.angle_beta   90.00
_cell.angle_gamma   90.00
#
_symmetry.space_group_name_H-M   'P 1'
#
loop_
_entity.id
_entity.type
_entity.pdbx_description
1 polymer ?
#
loop_
_entity_poly.entity_id
_entity_poly.type
_entity_poly.pdbx_seq_one_letter_code
_entity_poly.pdbx_strand_id
1 'polypeptide(L)'
;MMFGRFTQRAQKVLALSQEEAMRLNHSNLGTEHILLGLVREGEGIAAKALYELGVSSEKVQQEVEGLIGHGDKAVTTIQYTPRAKKVIELSMDEARKLGHTYVGTEHILLGLIREGEGVAARVLSNLGISLNKARQQVLQLLGGGDATGAGRQTNTQATPTLDSLARDLTVIAREDNLDPVIGRSKEIQRVIEVLSRRTKNNPVLIGEPGVGKTAIAEGLAQQIVRNEVPETLRGKRVMTLDMGTVVAGTKYRGEFEDRLKKVMDEIRQAGNVILFIDELHTLIGAGGAEGAIDASNILKPPLARGELQCIGATTLDEYRKYIEKDAALERRFQPIKVDEPSVEESIQILHGLRDRYEAHHRVAITDQALDAAVRLSDRYISDRFLPDKAIDVIDEAGSKVRLKSFTTPKNVKEMENNLTDLKKEKDAAVQGQEFEKAAALRDKEHKLKKSLEETKANWKEKQGLDHSEVTEDIVAEVVASWTGIPVAKLAETETNKLLNMEKLLHERVIGQDAAVKAVSLAVRRARAGLKDPKRPIGSFIFLGPTGVGKTELARALAESMFGDEDSMIRIDMSEYMEKFSTARLVGAPPGYVGYEEGGQLTEKVRQKPYSVVLLDEIEKAHPDVFNMLLQVLDDGRLTDSKGRVVDFRNTVIIMTSNIGAQEMKQDKSMGFNVTDPLKDHKAMEHRVLQDLKQAFRPEFINRIDETIVFHSLQEKELKQIVTLLTAQLTKRLSERDIHVKLTEGAKSKIAKDGYDPEYGARPLKRAIQKEVEDMLSEELLRGNIKVGDTIEIGVKDGKLEVRQKAAPKKKAAPKKVKTK
;
A
#
# COMPACT_ATOMS: atom_id res chain seq x y z
N MET A 1 9.99 -22.85 24.22
CA MET A 1 9.69 -21.51 24.77
C MET A 1 8.19 -21.34 25.11
N MET A 2 7.59 -22.22 25.93
CA MET A 2 6.18 -22.02 26.35
C MET A 2 6.04 -20.98 27.47
N PHE A 3 7.12 -20.65 28.19
CA PHE A 3 7.06 -20.00 29.51
C PHE A 3 7.48 -18.51 29.55
N GLY A 4 7.96 -17.94 28.45
CA GLY A 4 8.54 -16.58 28.44
C GLY A 4 7.55 -15.43 28.71
N ARG A 5 6.24 -15.69 28.68
CA ARG A 5 5.18 -14.69 28.94
C ARG A 5 4.45 -14.89 30.27
N PHE A 6 4.85 -15.86 31.09
CA PHE A 6 4.21 -16.12 32.38
C PHE A 6 4.82 -15.25 33.48
N THR A 7 3.99 -14.71 34.38
CA THR A 7 4.50 -14.04 35.59
C THR A 7 5.21 -15.06 36.49
N GLN A 8 6.07 -14.58 37.41
CA GLN A 8 6.77 -15.47 38.36
C GLN A 8 5.78 -16.35 39.15
N ARG A 9 4.63 -15.80 39.55
CA ARG A 9 3.57 -16.55 40.24
C ARG A 9 2.90 -17.59 39.34
N ALA A 10 2.65 -17.25 38.07
CA ALA A 10 2.06 -18.18 37.13
C ALA A 10 3.04 -19.33 36.75
N GLN A 11 4.35 -19.05 36.69
CA GLN A 11 5.38 -20.07 36.56
C GLN A 11 5.44 -20.97 37.80
N LYS A 12 5.33 -20.38 39.01
CA LYS A 12 5.25 -21.12 40.27
C LYS A 12 4.05 -22.05 40.31
N VAL A 13 2.87 -21.61 39.87
CA VAL A 13 1.67 -22.47 39.75
C VAL A 13 1.95 -23.70 38.88
N LEU A 14 2.55 -23.52 37.70
CA LEU A 14 2.83 -24.64 36.79
C LEU A 14 3.89 -25.61 37.34
N ALA A 15 4.86 -25.11 38.12
CA ALA A 15 5.82 -25.94 38.83
C ALA A 15 5.14 -26.74 39.96
N LEU A 16 4.29 -26.09 40.77
CA LEU A 16 3.50 -26.74 41.81
C LEU A 16 2.58 -27.82 41.23
N SER A 17 2.00 -27.60 40.05
CA SER A 17 1.21 -28.61 39.35
C SER A 17 2.03 -29.86 38.98
N GLN A 18 3.31 -29.71 38.65
CA GLN A 18 4.19 -30.85 38.41
C GLN A 18 4.53 -31.57 39.71
N GLU A 19 4.81 -30.84 40.79
CA GLU A 19 5.03 -31.43 42.11
C GLU A 19 3.81 -32.24 42.59
N GLU A 20 2.60 -31.73 42.38
CA GLU A 20 1.36 -32.44 42.75
C GLU A 20 1.16 -33.71 41.91
N ALA A 21 1.51 -33.69 40.62
CA ALA A 21 1.48 -34.89 39.80
C ALA A 21 2.51 -35.93 40.28
N MET A 22 3.70 -35.50 40.74
CA MET A 22 4.68 -36.41 41.36
C MET A 22 4.17 -36.96 42.69
N ARG A 23 3.59 -36.11 43.56
CA ARG A 23 3.04 -36.50 44.86
C ARG A 23 1.93 -37.55 44.72
N LEU A 24 1.10 -37.42 43.69
CA LEU A 24 0.01 -38.36 43.39
C LEU A 24 0.45 -39.58 42.55
N ASN A 25 1.74 -39.69 42.19
CA ASN A 25 2.29 -40.72 41.29
C ASN A 25 1.60 -40.76 39.91
N HIS A 26 1.21 -39.61 39.38
CA HIS A 26 0.60 -39.47 38.05
C HIS A 26 1.66 -39.19 36.98
N SER A 27 1.73 -40.04 35.96
CA SER A 27 2.66 -39.88 34.83
C SER A 27 2.30 -38.73 33.89
N ASN A 28 1.04 -38.29 33.95
CA ASN A 28 0.49 -37.26 33.09
C ASN A 28 -0.07 -36.09 33.92
N LEU A 29 0.30 -34.86 33.57
CA LEU A 29 -0.24 -33.64 34.17
C LEU A 29 -1.57 -33.29 33.48
N GLY A 30 -2.67 -33.52 34.20
CA GLY A 30 -4.04 -33.13 33.83
C GLY A 30 -4.49 -31.77 34.39
N THR A 31 -5.76 -31.44 34.18
CA THR A 31 -6.33 -30.14 34.59
C THR A 31 -6.47 -30.03 36.10
N GLU A 32 -6.70 -31.14 36.79
CA GLU A 32 -6.73 -31.28 38.25
C GLU A 32 -5.43 -30.82 38.91
N HIS A 33 -4.29 -31.10 38.30
CA HIS A 33 -2.98 -30.74 38.83
C HIS A 33 -2.74 -29.23 38.67
N ILE A 34 -3.27 -28.64 37.59
CA ILE A 34 -3.29 -27.19 37.41
C ILE A 34 -4.16 -26.52 38.48
N LEU A 35 -5.32 -27.09 38.78
CA LEU A 35 -6.19 -26.61 39.85
C LEU A 35 -5.49 -26.69 41.22
N LEU A 36 -4.86 -27.82 41.55
CA LEU A 36 -4.11 -27.96 42.80
C LEU A 36 -2.94 -26.97 42.87
N GLY A 37 -2.21 -26.76 41.78
CA GLY A 37 -1.13 -25.77 41.70
C GLY A 37 -1.62 -24.33 41.95
N LEU A 38 -2.81 -23.98 41.44
CA LEU A 38 -3.42 -22.66 41.66
C LEU A 38 -3.78 -22.44 43.12
N VAL A 39 -4.34 -23.44 43.80
CA VAL A 39 -4.76 -23.31 45.20
C VAL A 39 -3.57 -23.39 46.15
N ARG A 40 -2.54 -24.20 45.84
CA ARG A 40 -1.33 -24.35 46.63
C ARG A 40 -0.40 -23.12 46.57
N GLU A 41 -0.49 -22.31 45.52
CA GLU A 41 0.25 -21.04 45.45
C GLU A 41 -0.27 -20.01 46.47
N GLY A 42 -1.57 -20.05 46.79
CA GLY A 42 -2.21 -19.41 47.95
C GLY A 42 -2.38 -17.88 47.88
N GLU A 43 -1.43 -17.16 47.29
CA GLU A 43 -1.38 -15.68 47.33
C GLU A 43 -1.89 -15.00 46.05
N GLY A 44 -1.99 -15.73 44.96
CA GLY A 44 -2.41 -15.27 43.64
C GLY A 44 -3.89 -14.94 43.56
N ILE A 45 -4.26 -14.16 42.55
CA ILE A 45 -5.65 -13.73 42.31
C ILE A 45 -6.56 -14.94 42.11
N ALA A 46 -6.06 -15.99 41.45
CA ALA A 46 -6.80 -17.24 41.28
C ALA A 46 -7.05 -17.98 42.60
N ALA A 47 -6.04 -18.07 43.48
CA ALA A 47 -6.20 -18.68 44.79
C ALA A 47 -7.21 -17.90 45.63
N LYS A 48 -7.09 -16.57 45.68
CA LYS A 48 -8.03 -15.68 46.38
C LYS A 48 -9.46 -15.83 45.87
N ALA A 49 -9.65 -15.86 44.54
CA ALA A 49 -10.96 -16.07 43.93
C ALA A 49 -11.60 -17.40 44.37
N LEU A 50 -10.80 -18.48 44.45
CA LEU A 50 -11.26 -19.78 44.90
C LEU A 50 -11.57 -19.79 46.41
N TYR A 51 -10.74 -19.14 47.23
CA TYR A 51 -10.96 -18.99 48.68
C TYR A 51 -12.25 -18.22 48.99
N GLU A 52 -12.54 -17.11 48.29
CA GLU A 52 -13.78 -16.34 48.46
C GLU A 52 -15.03 -17.12 48.05
N LEU A 53 -14.88 -18.11 47.16
CA LEU A 53 -15.95 -19.03 46.77
C LEU A 53 -16.07 -20.24 47.72
N GLY A 54 -15.33 -20.27 48.83
CA GLY A 54 -15.39 -21.32 49.85
C GLY A 54 -14.53 -22.56 49.56
N VAL A 55 -13.63 -22.46 48.58
CA VAL A 55 -12.68 -23.53 48.21
C VAL A 55 -11.38 -23.37 48.99
N SER A 56 -11.09 -24.31 49.88
CA SER A 56 -9.77 -24.42 50.51
C SER A 56 -8.90 -25.44 49.77
N SER A 57 -7.58 -25.30 49.90
CA SER A 57 -6.60 -26.25 49.35
C SER A 57 -6.89 -27.69 49.76
N GLU A 58 -7.25 -27.90 51.03
CA GLU A 58 -7.56 -29.23 51.58
C GLU A 58 -8.78 -29.87 50.91
N LYS A 59 -9.85 -29.09 50.65
CA LYS A 59 -11.07 -29.59 49.99
C LYS A 59 -10.82 -30.00 48.55
N VAL A 60 -10.06 -29.19 47.80
CA VAL A 60 -9.70 -29.52 46.40
C VAL A 60 -8.84 -30.77 46.37
N GLN A 61 -7.90 -30.88 47.29
CA GLN A 61 -7.02 -32.04 47.37
C GLN A 61 -7.79 -33.33 47.65
N GLN A 62 -8.68 -33.34 48.65
CA GLN A 62 -9.53 -34.50 48.95
C GLN A 62 -10.42 -34.90 47.76
N GLU A 63 -10.99 -33.92 47.07
CA GLU A 63 -11.86 -34.18 45.92
C GLU A 63 -11.08 -34.71 44.70
N VAL A 64 -9.88 -34.19 44.45
CA VAL A 64 -8.99 -34.68 43.38
C VAL A 64 -8.50 -36.10 43.68
N GLU A 65 -8.06 -36.37 44.92
CA GLU A 65 -7.66 -37.70 45.37
C GLU A 65 -8.83 -38.70 45.31
N GLY A 66 -10.05 -38.25 45.64
CA GLY A 66 -11.27 -39.07 45.54
C GLY A 66 -11.68 -39.41 44.10
N LEU A 67 -11.41 -38.54 43.13
CA LEU A 67 -11.79 -38.74 41.72
C LEU A 67 -10.78 -39.54 40.89
N ILE A 68 -9.48 -39.43 41.18
CA ILE A 68 -8.42 -40.06 40.38
C ILE A 68 -7.63 -41.13 41.16
N GLY A 69 -7.54 -41.03 42.49
CA GLY A 69 -6.75 -41.93 43.32
C GLY A 69 -5.24 -41.62 43.29
N HIS A 70 -4.44 -42.54 43.85
CA HIS A 70 -2.98 -42.51 43.79
C HIS A 70 -2.44 -43.55 42.79
N GLY A 71 -1.39 -43.20 42.06
CA GLY A 71 -0.68 -44.13 41.17
C GLY A 71 0.23 -45.13 41.92
N ASP A 72 0.34 -46.35 41.38
CA ASP A 72 1.10 -47.46 41.99
C ASP A 72 2.63 -47.37 41.80
N LYS A 73 3.14 -46.47 40.95
CA LYS A 73 4.58 -46.38 40.61
C LYS A 73 5.10 -44.97 40.71
N ALA A 74 6.27 -44.80 41.34
CA ALA A 74 7.00 -43.54 41.35
C ALA A 74 7.39 -43.13 39.93
N VAL A 75 7.01 -41.91 39.52
CA VAL A 75 7.21 -41.38 38.18
C VAL A 75 8.40 -40.41 38.16
N THR A 76 9.33 -40.58 37.21
CA THR A 76 10.50 -39.69 37.01
C THR A 76 10.32 -38.64 35.92
N THR A 77 9.38 -38.81 34.98
CA THR A 77 9.11 -37.85 33.90
C THR A 77 7.62 -37.59 33.74
N ILE A 78 7.22 -36.32 33.83
CA ILE A 78 5.81 -35.89 33.67
C ILE A 78 5.59 -35.32 32.27
N GLN A 79 4.51 -35.76 31.62
CA GLN A 79 4.06 -35.20 30.36
C GLN A 79 2.74 -34.44 30.52
N TYR A 80 2.60 -33.31 29.83
CA TYR A 80 1.33 -32.57 29.79
C TYR A 80 0.29 -33.30 28.93
N THR A 81 -0.90 -33.53 29.49
CA THR A 81 -2.05 -34.01 28.72
C THR A 81 -2.50 -32.96 27.68
N PRO A 82 -3.19 -33.37 26.59
CA PRO A 82 -3.75 -32.42 25.62
C PRO A 82 -4.65 -31.36 26.25
N ARG A 83 -5.47 -31.74 27.25
CA ARG A 83 -6.34 -30.82 28.00
C ARG A 83 -5.54 -29.83 28.86
N ALA A 84 -4.48 -30.27 29.54
CA ALA A 84 -3.60 -29.36 30.27
C ALA A 84 -2.89 -28.36 29.35
N LYS A 85 -2.45 -28.80 28.17
CA LYS A 85 -1.90 -27.88 27.14
C LYS A 85 -2.95 -26.88 26.66
N LYS A 86 -4.21 -27.32 26.53
CA LYS A 86 -5.32 -26.45 26.12
C LYS A 86 -5.63 -25.37 27.15
N VAL A 87 -5.62 -25.70 28.44
CA VAL A 87 -5.74 -24.72 29.53
C VAL A 87 -4.67 -23.64 29.45
N ILE A 88 -3.42 -24.02 29.17
CA ILE A 88 -2.30 -23.08 29.01
C ILE A 88 -2.53 -22.18 27.78
N GLU A 89 -2.96 -22.74 26.65
CA GLU A 89 -3.29 -21.96 25.45
C GLU A 89 -4.43 -20.97 25.72
N LEU A 90 -5.52 -21.42 26.35
CA LEU A 90 -6.67 -20.59 26.71
C LEU A 90 -6.29 -19.49 27.70
N SER A 91 -5.36 -19.75 28.63
CA SER A 91 -4.87 -18.72 29.55
C SER A 91 -4.15 -17.58 28.82
N MET A 92 -3.41 -17.88 27.74
CA MET A 92 -2.78 -16.86 26.90
C MET A 92 -3.81 -16.02 26.14
N ASP A 93 -4.90 -16.65 25.69
CA ASP A 93 -5.98 -15.95 25.00
C ASP A 93 -6.76 -15.03 25.95
N GLU A 94 -7.02 -15.47 27.18
CA GLU A 94 -7.69 -14.63 28.19
C GLU A 94 -6.81 -13.43 28.60
N ALA A 95 -5.50 -13.61 28.70
CA ALA A 95 -4.57 -12.50 28.90
C ALA A 95 -4.65 -11.46 27.77
N ARG A 96 -4.66 -11.90 26.51
CA ARG A 96 -4.80 -10.99 25.36
C ARG A 96 -6.13 -10.27 25.33
N LYS A 97 -7.24 -10.95 25.67
CA LYS A 97 -8.57 -10.32 25.72
C LYS A 97 -8.65 -9.21 26.76
N LEU A 98 -7.94 -9.37 27.87
CA LEU A 98 -7.84 -8.36 28.93
C LEU A 98 -6.77 -7.29 28.62
N GLY A 99 -6.13 -7.32 27.44
CA GLY A 99 -5.08 -6.38 27.06
C GLY A 99 -3.72 -6.63 27.73
N HIS A 100 -3.58 -7.70 28.51
CA HIS A 100 -2.36 -8.00 29.23
C HIS A 100 -1.29 -8.64 28.32
N THR A 101 -0.06 -8.15 28.41
CA THR A 101 1.10 -8.69 27.68
C THR A 101 1.74 -9.91 28.37
N TYR A 102 1.30 -10.22 29.60
CA TYR A 102 1.75 -11.33 30.44
C TYR A 102 0.59 -12.25 30.84
N VAL A 103 0.91 -13.48 31.27
CA VAL A 103 -0.04 -14.46 31.79
C VAL A 103 0.17 -14.63 33.29
N GLY A 104 -0.77 -14.14 34.08
CA GLY A 104 -0.84 -14.33 35.53
C GLY A 104 -1.71 -15.50 35.99
N THR A 105 -1.84 -15.66 37.30
CA THR A 105 -2.59 -16.77 37.95
C THR A 105 -4.07 -16.78 37.58
N GLU A 106 -4.67 -15.60 37.52
CA GLU A 106 -6.05 -15.31 37.13
C GLU A 106 -6.35 -15.80 35.71
N HIS A 107 -5.42 -15.61 34.79
CA HIS A 107 -5.55 -16.08 33.42
C HIS A 107 -5.50 -17.61 33.32
N ILE A 108 -4.68 -18.26 34.15
CA ILE A 108 -4.63 -19.73 34.23
C ILE A 108 -5.97 -20.27 34.73
N LEU A 109 -6.55 -19.67 35.77
CA LEU A 109 -7.86 -20.07 36.29
C LEU A 109 -8.98 -19.80 35.27
N LEU A 110 -8.96 -18.67 34.56
CA LEU A 110 -9.90 -18.38 33.48
C LEU A 110 -9.76 -19.38 32.32
N GLY A 111 -8.54 -19.76 31.96
CA GLY A 111 -8.27 -20.80 30.97
C GLY A 111 -8.80 -22.18 31.39
N LEU A 112 -8.65 -22.51 32.68
CA LEU A 112 -9.17 -23.74 33.27
C LEU A 112 -10.71 -23.79 33.25
N ILE A 113 -11.34 -22.66 33.59
CA ILE A 113 -12.80 -22.49 33.56
C ILE A 113 -13.33 -22.57 32.12
N ARG A 114 -12.62 -21.96 31.17
CA ARG A 114 -13.02 -21.91 29.75
C ARG A 114 -12.85 -23.23 29.03
N GLU A 115 -11.87 -24.04 29.43
CA GLU A 115 -11.79 -25.44 28.97
C GLU A 115 -13.08 -26.18 29.35
N GLY A 116 -13.63 -25.89 30.53
CA GLY A 116 -14.98 -26.27 30.97
C GLY A 116 -15.23 -27.77 31.15
N GLU A 117 -14.34 -28.59 30.61
CA GLU A 117 -14.40 -30.03 30.60
C GLU A 117 -13.09 -30.62 31.13
N GLY A 118 -13.19 -31.64 31.97
CA GLY A 118 -12.05 -32.33 32.56
C GLY A 118 -12.20 -32.48 34.06
N VAL A 119 -11.17 -33.02 34.71
CA VAL A 119 -11.27 -33.35 36.13
C VAL A 119 -11.35 -32.10 36.99
N ALA A 120 -10.60 -31.03 36.68
CA ALA A 120 -10.74 -29.76 37.40
C ALA A 120 -12.14 -29.14 37.35
N ALA A 121 -12.82 -29.22 36.20
CA ALA A 121 -14.20 -28.73 36.08
C ALA A 121 -15.17 -29.57 36.95
N ARG A 122 -14.99 -30.89 36.96
CA ARG A 122 -15.76 -31.80 37.84
C ARG A 122 -15.51 -31.52 39.33
N VAL A 123 -14.26 -31.31 39.72
CA VAL A 123 -13.88 -30.96 41.10
C VAL A 123 -14.58 -29.68 41.53
N LEU A 124 -14.53 -28.62 40.71
CA LEU A 124 -15.22 -27.36 41.01
C LEU A 124 -16.75 -27.54 41.09
N SER A 125 -17.34 -28.35 40.21
CA SER A 125 -18.77 -28.68 40.25
C SER A 125 -19.16 -29.47 41.51
N ASN A 126 -18.38 -30.47 41.92
CA ASN A 126 -18.64 -31.27 43.13
C ASN A 126 -18.51 -30.42 44.41
N LEU A 127 -17.61 -29.44 44.40
CA LEU A 127 -17.48 -28.44 45.47
C LEU A 127 -18.58 -27.36 45.43
N GLY A 128 -19.59 -27.49 44.57
CA GLY A 128 -20.75 -26.61 44.51
C GLY A 128 -20.53 -25.29 43.76
N ILE A 129 -19.45 -25.18 43.00
CA ILE A 129 -19.07 -23.94 42.30
C ILE A 129 -19.40 -24.04 40.83
N SER A 130 -20.25 -23.13 40.36
CA SER A 130 -20.46 -22.98 38.94
C SER A 130 -19.25 -22.26 38.32
N LEU A 131 -18.80 -22.78 37.20
CA LEU A 131 -17.71 -22.21 36.39
C LEU A 131 -17.95 -20.72 36.06
N ASN A 132 -19.21 -20.33 35.84
CA ASN A 132 -19.59 -18.93 35.60
C ASN A 132 -19.38 -18.04 36.85
N LYS A 133 -19.71 -18.52 38.05
CA LYS A 133 -19.44 -17.78 39.31
C LYS A 133 -17.94 -17.63 39.55
N ALA A 134 -17.16 -18.69 39.32
CA ALA A 134 -15.70 -18.63 39.43
C ALA A 134 -15.10 -17.59 38.48
N ARG A 135 -15.57 -17.53 37.24
CA ARG A 135 -15.14 -16.53 36.26
C ARG A 135 -15.50 -15.11 36.69
N GLN A 136 -16.73 -14.91 37.17
CA GLN A 136 -17.18 -13.60 37.61
C GLN A 136 -16.36 -13.09 38.80
N GLN A 137 -16.03 -13.97 39.75
CA GLN A 137 -15.20 -13.61 40.91
C GLN A 137 -13.80 -13.19 40.50
N VAL A 138 -13.18 -13.93 39.58
CA VAL A 138 -11.85 -13.58 39.05
C VAL A 138 -11.89 -12.22 38.34
N LEU A 139 -12.92 -11.96 37.54
CA LEU A 139 -13.09 -10.66 36.87
C LEU A 139 -13.36 -9.51 37.85
N GLN A 140 -14.07 -9.76 38.95
CA GLN A 140 -14.27 -8.76 40.01
C GLN A 140 -12.96 -8.41 40.72
N LEU A 141 -12.14 -9.42 41.05
CA LEU A 141 -10.82 -9.21 41.66
C LEU A 141 -9.82 -8.55 40.71
N LEU A 142 -9.94 -8.79 39.40
CA LEU A 142 -9.20 -8.08 38.34
C LEU A 142 -9.67 -6.64 38.17
N GLY A 143 -10.99 -6.42 38.14
CA GLY A 143 -11.60 -5.08 38.02
C GLY A 143 -11.41 -4.19 39.24
N GLY A 144 -11.06 -4.78 40.40
CA GLY A 144 -10.65 -4.06 41.60
C GLY A 144 -9.25 -3.42 41.53
N GLY A 145 -8.50 -3.65 40.44
CA GLY A 145 -7.17 -3.09 40.22
C GLY A 145 -7.13 -1.76 39.44
N ASP A 146 -8.18 -1.42 38.70
CA ASP A 146 -8.23 -0.22 37.83
C ASP A 146 -9.47 0.69 38.07
N ALA A 147 -10.17 0.50 39.18
CA ALA A 147 -11.21 1.44 39.60
C ALA A 147 -11.35 1.49 41.12
N THR A 148 -10.59 2.39 41.76
CA THR A 148 -11.09 3.29 42.81
C THR A 148 -9.97 4.22 43.29
N GLY A 149 -9.69 5.24 42.48
CA GLY A 149 -9.30 6.54 43.01
C GLY A 149 -10.46 7.12 43.82
N ALA A 150 -10.62 6.67 45.06
CA ALA A 150 -11.44 7.35 46.05
C ALA A 150 -10.67 8.60 46.52
N GLY A 151 -10.77 9.68 45.74
CA GLY A 151 -10.12 10.94 46.02
C GLY A 151 -10.72 12.09 45.21
N ARG A 152 -11.72 12.75 45.82
CA ARG A 152 -12.43 13.98 45.37
C ARG A 152 -13.35 13.85 44.16
N GLN A 153 -14.62 13.57 44.46
CA GLN A 153 -15.74 14.14 43.71
C GLN A 153 -15.61 15.68 43.71
N THR A 154 -15.13 16.23 42.61
CA THR A 154 -15.53 17.57 42.19
C THR A 154 -16.81 17.42 41.39
N ASN A 155 -17.91 17.99 41.89
CA ASN A 155 -19.22 18.09 41.25
C ASN A 155 -19.13 18.19 39.71
N THR A 156 -19.27 17.08 38.99
CA THR A 156 -19.60 17.10 37.57
C THR A 156 -21.11 17.03 37.47
N GLN A 157 -21.72 18.11 36.98
CA GLN A 157 -23.11 18.10 36.54
C GLN A 157 -23.31 16.92 35.58
N ALA A 158 -24.35 16.13 35.81
CA ALA A 158 -24.58 14.87 35.11
C ALA A 158 -24.93 15.12 33.64
N THR A 159 -24.05 14.73 32.73
CA THR A 159 -24.27 14.74 31.26
C THR A 159 -24.31 13.30 30.72
N PRO A 160 -25.27 12.46 31.16
CA PRO A 160 -25.25 11.02 30.91
C PRO A 160 -25.41 10.66 29.43
N THR A 161 -26.20 11.41 28.66
CA THR A 161 -26.37 11.14 27.22
C THR A 161 -25.12 11.55 26.46
N LEU A 162 -24.59 12.74 26.73
CA LEU A 162 -23.39 13.24 26.07
C LEU A 162 -22.16 12.37 26.37
N ASP A 163 -21.96 11.92 27.61
CA ASP A 163 -20.83 11.05 27.98
C ASP A 163 -20.90 9.68 27.27
N SER A 164 -22.08 9.24 26.85
CA SER A 164 -22.26 7.99 26.09
C SER A 164 -22.04 8.15 24.58
N LEU A 165 -22.22 9.36 24.05
CA LEU A 165 -22.19 9.64 22.61
C LEU A 165 -20.94 10.41 22.17
N ALA A 166 -20.23 11.03 23.10
CA ALA A 166 -19.08 11.87 22.84
C ALA A 166 -17.85 11.37 23.59
N ARG A 167 -16.69 11.67 23.02
CA ARG A 167 -15.39 11.37 23.63
C ARG A 167 -14.86 12.61 24.35
N ASP A 168 -14.60 12.50 25.66
CA ASP A 168 -14.06 13.62 26.44
C ASP A 168 -12.53 13.72 26.27
N LEU A 169 -12.08 14.68 25.46
CA LEU A 169 -10.66 14.93 25.23
C LEU A 169 -9.95 15.41 26.50
N THR A 170 -10.67 16.09 27.40
CA THR A 170 -10.12 16.58 28.68
C THR A 170 -9.75 15.45 29.62
N VAL A 171 -10.52 14.35 29.63
CA VAL A 171 -10.21 13.15 30.43
C VAL A 171 -8.96 12.47 29.87
N ILE A 172 -8.92 12.26 28.55
CA ILE A 172 -7.79 11.61 27.88
C ILE A 172 -6.50 12.45 28.03
N ALA A 173 -6.64 13.78 28.04
CA ALA A 173 -5.54 14.70 28.33
C ALA A 173 -5.03 14.56 29.77
N ARG A 174 -5.90 14.32 30.76
CA ARG A 174 -5.48 14.09 32.17
C ARG A 174 -4.78 12.76 32.38
N GLU A 175 -5.09 11.77 31.53
CA GLU A 175 -4.46 10.46 31.53
C GLU A 175 -3.15 10.43 30.73
N ASP A 176 -2.68 11.58 30.20
CA ASP A 176 -1.51 11.71 29.32
C ASP A 176 -1.56 10.80 28.06
N ASN A 177 -2.76 10.42 27.65
CA ASN A 177 -3.01 9.54 26.50
C ASN A 177 -3.18 10.29 25.17
N LEU A 178 -3.23 11.63 25.15
CA LEU A 178 -3.30 12.44 23.93
C LEU A 178 -1.93 12.67 23.29
N ASP A 179 -1.86 12.75 21.97
CA ASP A 179 -0.61 13.01 21.25
C ASP A 179 -0.08 14.43 21.56
N PRO A 180 1.24 14.63 21.61
CA PRO A 180 1.81 15.95 21.80
C PRO A 180 1.49 16.84 20.60
N VAL A 181 0.96 18.04 20.86
CA VAL A 181 0.65 19.00 19.79
C VAL A 181 1.85 19.89 19.51
N ILE A 182 2.42 19.77 18.31
CA ILE A 182 3.65 20.45 17.90
C ILE A 182 3.33 21.43 16.76
N GLY A 183 3.91 22.63 16.82
CA GLY A 183 3.83 23.62 15.73
C GLY A 183 2.49 24.37 15.58
N ARG A 184 1.45 24.07 16.37
CA ARG A 184 0.09 24.66 16.22
C ARG A 184 -0.27 25.73 17.27
N SER A 185 0.72 26.38 17.87
CA SER A 185 0.49 27.32 18.98
C SER A 185 -0.32 28.56 18.55
N LYS A 186 -0.10 29.07 17.34
CA LYS A 186 -0.81 30.25 16.80
C LYS A 186 -2.30 29.96 16.60
N GLU A 187 -2.63 28.80 16.04
CA GLU A 187 -4.00 28.38 15.79
C GLU A 187 -4.75 28.08 17.09
N ILE A 188 -4.11 27.39 18.05
CA ILE A 188 -4.70 27.14 19.38
C ILE A 188 -4.96 28.47 20.10
N GLN A 189 -4.00 29.39 20.09
CA GLN A 189 -4.17 30.73 20.66
C GLN A 189 -5.36 31.45 20.01
N ARG A 190 -5.48 31.36 18.68
CA ARG A 190 -6.61 31.97 17.96
C ARG A 190 -7.95 31.33 18.32
N VAL A 191 -7.99 30.01 18.52
CA VAL A 191 -9.19 29.30 19.01
C VAL A 191 -9.58 29.81 20.40
N ILE A 192 -8.64 29.97 21.32
CA ILE A 192 -8.87 30.53 22.67
C ILE A 192 -9.42 31.95 22.60
N GLU A 193 -8.82 32.81 21.76
CA GLU A 193 -9.29 34.19 21.54
C GLU A 193 -10.73 34.23 21.06
N VAL A 194 -11.10 33.36 20.12
CA VAL A 194 -12.46 33.29 19.56
C VAL A 194 -13.44 32.75 20.59
N LEU A 195 -13.11 31.66 21.29
CA LEU A 195 -13.96 31.07 22.32
C LEU A 195 -14.21 32.03 23.49
N SER A 196 -13.28 32.95 23.76
CA SER A 196 -13.40 33.95 24.82
C SER A 196 -14.25 35.17 24.43
N ARG A 197 -14.74 35.26 23.19
CA ARG A 197 -15.60 36.38 22.74
C ARG A 197 -17.00 36.27 23.31
N ARG A 198 -17.67 37.42 23.47
CA ARG A 198 -19.09 37.50 23.85
C ARG A 198 -20.04 37.15 22.69
N THR A 199 -19.63 37.45 21.46
CA THR A 199 -20.38 37.16 20.22
C THR A 199 -19.44 36.58 19.17
N LYS A 200 -19.94 35.75 18.25
CA LYS A 200 -19.11 34.97 17.30
C LYS A 200 -18.03 34.15 18.01
N ASN A 201 -18.45 33.40 19.03
CA ASN A 201 -17.59 32.64 19.92
C ASN A 201 -17.44 31.16 19.52
N ASN A 202 -17.78 30.82 18.27
CA ASN A 202 -17.66 29.48 17.72
C ASN A 202 -16.60 29.50 16.61
N PRO A 203 -15.36 29.03 16.86
CA PRO A 203 -14.34 28.93 15.82
C PRO A 203 -14.67 27.81 14.83
N VAL A 204 -14.32 28.03 13.56
CA VAL A 204 -14.34 27.00 12.51
C VAL A 204 -12.95 26.88 11.90
N LEU A 205 -12.34 25.73 12.07
CA LEU A 205 -11.05 25.36 11.50
C LEU A 205 -11.24 24.98 10.03
N ILE A 206 -10.73 25.82 9.13
CA ILE A 206 -10.82 25.66 7.68
C ILE A 206 -9.44 25.27 7.16
N GLY A 207 -9.34 24.09 6.56
CA GLY A 207 -8.11 23.59 5.94
C GLY A 207 -8.39 22.33 5.11
N GLU A 208 -7.37 21.78 4.48
CA GLU A 208 -7.51 20.51 3.78
C GLU A 208 -7.59 19.33 4.77
N PRO A 209 -8.10 18.15 4.38
CA PRO A 209 -8.02 16.95 5.19
C PRO A 209 -6.56 16.57 5.48
N GLY A 210 -6.30 16.01 6.68
CA GLY A 210 -4.96 15.55 7.06
C GLY A 210 -4.01 16.62 7.62
N VAL A 211 -4.34 17.92 7.56
CA VAL A 211 -3.44 18.96 8.10
C VAL A 211 -3.36 18.99 9.64
N GLY A 212 -4.18 18.22 10.35
CA GLY A 212 -4.18 18.13 11.82
C GLY A 212 -5.15 19.09 12.52
N LYS A 213 -6.38 19.24 12.02
CA LYS A 213 -7.43 20.05 12.67
C LYS A 213 -7.85 19.49 14.03
N THR A 214 -7.97 18.17 14.13
CA THR A 214 -8.29 17.45 15.38
C THR A 214 -7.21 17.67 16.44
N ALA A 215 -5.93 17.70 16.03
CA ALA A 215 -4.82 18.00 16.93
C ALA A 215 -4.92 19.40 17.58
N ILE A 216 -5.53 20.38 16.92
CA ILE A 216 -5.76 21.71 17.51
C ILE A 216 -6.79 21.63 18.66
N ALA A 217 -7.82 20.79 18.52
CA ALA A 217 -8.82 20.57 19.57
C ALA A 217 -8.23 19.79 20.75
N GLU A 218 -7.38 18.80 20.49
CA GLU A 218 -6.62 18.08 21.51
C GLU A 218 -5.64 19.00 22.25
N GLY A 219 -4.96 19.89 21.53
CA GLY A 219 -4.05 20.89 22.11
C GLY A 219 -4.77 21.87 23.03
N LEU A 220 -5.99 22.29 22.66
CA LEU A 220 -6.84 23.07 23.54
C LEU A 220 -7.18 22.30 24.83
N ALA A 221 -7.53 21.01 24.73
CA ALA A 221 -7.83 20.19 25.90
C ALA A 221 -6.61 20.08 26.85
N GLN A 222 -5.40 19.88 26.29
CA GLN A 222 -4.15 19.89 27.06
C GLN A 222 -3.91 21.23 27.77
N GLN A 223 -4.11 22.36 27.10
CA GLN A 223 -3.94 23.68 27.72
C GLN A 223 -4.97 23.97 28.82
N ILE A 224 -6.22 23.50 28.65
CA ILE A 224 -7.23 23.61 29.70
C ILE A 224 -6.83 22.82 30.95
N VAL A 225 -6.34 21.58 30.77
CA VAL A 225 -5.88 20.74 31.89
C VAL A 225 -4.66 21.33 32.60
N ARG A 226 -3.73 21.93 31.84
CA ARG A 226 -2.54 22.61 32.39
C ARG A 226 -2.82 24.00 32.98
N ASN A 227 -4.06 24.49 32.91
CA ASN A 227 -4.47 25.83 33.33
C ASN A 227 -3.76 26.98 32.59
N GLU A 228 -3.34 26.75 31.35
CA GLU A 228 -2.71 27.75 30.46
C GLU A 228 -3.74 28.63 29.71
N VAL A 229 -5.03 28.47 30.04
CA VAL A 229 -6.14 29.20 29.41
C VAL A 229 -6.67 30.35 30.30
N PRO A 230 -7.34 31.36 29.70
CA PRO A 230 -8.02 32.43 30.44
C PRO A 230 -9.08 31.88 31.41
N GLU A 231 -9.41 32.67 32.44
CA GLU A 231 -10.38 32.27 33.48
C GLU A 231 -11.74 31.85 32.93
N THR A 232 -12.17 32.44 31.81
CA THR A 232 -13.42 32.10 31.11
C THR A 232 -13.47 30.66 30.59
N LEU A 233 -12.32 30.05 30.32
CA LEU A 233 -12.20 28.70 29.76
C LEU A 233 -11.67 27.68 30.79
N ARG A 234 -11.29 28.13 31.99
CA ARG A 234 -10.83 27.22 33.05
C ARG A 234 -11.94 26.26 33.47
N GLY A 235 -11.60 24.99 33.65
CA GLY A 235 -12.53 23.96 34.09
C GLY A 235 -13.60 23.57 33.06
N LYS A 236 -13.50 24.04 31.80
CA LYS A 236 -14.35 23.57 30.72
C LYS A 236 -13.93 22.18 30.24
N ARG A 237 -14.88 21.42 29.70
CA ARG A 237 -14.69 20.09 29.13
C ARG A 237 -14.75 20.18 27.61
N VAL A 238 -13.74 19.67 26.92
CA VAL A 238 -13.72 19.57 25.46
C VAL A 238 -14.23 18.17 25.08
N MET A 239 -15.36 18.11 24.39
CA MET A 239 -16.03 16.86 24.05
C MET A 239 -16.21 16.74 22.54
N THR A 240 -15.71 15.64 21.96
CA THR A 240 -15.82 15.36 20.53
C THR A 240 -17.09 14.56 20.27
N LEU A 241 -17.98 15.10 19.44
CA LEU A 241 -19.20 14.41 19.04
C LEU A 241 -18.90 13.48 17.86
N ASP A 242 -19.03 12.17 18.05
CA ASP A 242 -18.96 11.20 16.96
C ASP A 242 -20.33 11.00 16.32
N MET A 243 -20.46 11.44 15.06
CA MET A 243 -21.70 11.31 14.29
C MET A 243 -22.08 9.84 14.07
N GLY A 244 -21.11 8.93 13.96
CA GLY A 244 -21.35 7.50 13.82
C GLY A 244 -22.11 6.94 15.02
N THR A 245 -21.67 7.30 16.23
CA THR A 245 -22.32 6.89 17.48
C THR A 245 -23.72 7.53 17.65
N VAL A 246 -23.93 8.76 17.18
CA VAL A 246 -25.25 9.40 17.23
C VAL A 246 -26.26 8.67 16.33
N VAL A 247 -25.85 8.29 15.11
CA VAL A 247 -26.69 7.55 14.15
C VAL A 247 -26.89 6.09 14.57
N ALA A 248 -25.90 5.48 15.22
CA ALA A 248 -25.96 4.10 15.67
C ALA A 248 -27.17 3.83 16.57
N GLY A 249 -28.01 2.88 16.17
CA GLY A 249 -29.22 2.52 16.91
C GLY A 249 -30.42 3.45 16.70
N THR A 250 -30.35 4.42 15.78
CA THR A 250 -31.52 5.16 15.29
C THR A 250 -32.01 4.53 13.99
N LYS A 251 -33.30 4.18 13.92
CA LYS A 251 -33.93 3.62 12.70
C LYS A 251 -34.62 4.68 11.86
N TYR A 252 -35.07 5.74 12.52
CA TYR A 252 -35.81 6.83 11.90
C TYR A 252 -35.13 8.16 12.16
N ARG A 253 -35.25 9.09 11.21
CA ARG A 253 -34.73 10.46 11.32
C ARG A 253 -35.20 11.18 12.60
N GLY A 254 -36.46 10.99 13.01
CA GLY A 254 -36.99 11.60 14.22
C GLY A 254 -36.27 11.15 15.50
N GLU A 255 -35.85 9.88 15.59
CA GLU A 255 -35.10 9.36 16.75
C GLU A 255 -33.71 9.98 16.83
N PHE A 256 -33.08 10.24 15.68
CA PHE A 256 -31.82 10.97 15.60
C PHE A 256 -31.98 12.42 16.08
N GLU A 257 -33.01 13.12 15.59
CA GLU A 257 -33.29 14.50 15.98
C GLU A 257 -33.59 14.62 17.49
N ASP A 258 -34.39 13.70 18.04
CA ASP A 258 -34.68 13.64 19.48
C ASP A 258 -33.42 13.37 20.31
N ARG A 259 -32.53 12.50 19.82
CA ARG A 259 -31.26 12.21 20.50
C ARG A 259 -30.34 13.43 20.50
N LEU A 260 -30.18 14.11 19.37
CA LEU A 260 -29.42 15.36 19.30
C LEU A 260 -30.02 16.45 20.20
N LYS A 261 -31.34 16.55 20.26
CA LYS A 261 -32.02 17.51 21.12
C LYS A 261 -31.70 17.27 22.60
N LYS A 262 -31.72 16.02 23.06
CA LYS A 262 -31.30 15.65 24.43
C LYS A 262 -29.86 16.04 24.71
N VAL A 263 -28.95 15.80 23.76
CA VAL A 263 -27.55 16.21 23.89
C VAL A 263 -27.42 17.73 24.04
N MET A 264 -28.15 18.50 23.22
CA MET A 264 -28.13 19.96 23.31
C MET A 264 -28.71 20.49 24.62
N ASP A 265 -29.77 19.86 25.15
CA ASP A 265 -30.34 20.22 26.45
C ASP A 265 -29.37 19.93 27.61
N GLU A 266 -28.63 18.82 27.56
CA GLU A 266 -27.57 18.50 28.54
C GLU A 266 -26.41 19.51 28.48
N ILE A 267 -25.95 19.86 27.28
CA ILE A 267 -24.89 20.87 27.09
C ILE A 267 -25.32 22.22 27.70
N ARG A 268 -26.57 22.61 27.47
CA ARG A 268 -27.14 23.86 27.99
C ARG A 268 -27.19 23.87 29.53
N GLN A 269 -27.57 22.75 30.15
CA GLN A 269 -27.65 22.63 31.61
C GLN A 269 -26.26 22.62 32.26
N ALA A 270 -25.28 22.00 31.60
CA ALA A 270 -23.91 21.92 32.10
C ALA A 270 -23.18 23.27 32.01
N GLY A 271 -23.27 23.98 30.87
CA GLY A 271 -22.67 25.31 30.69
C GLY A 271 -21.12 25.36 30.70
N ASN A 272 -20.45 24.25 31.04
CA ASN A 272 -19.00 24.10 31.04
C ASN A 272 -18.48 23.19 29.91
N VAL A 273 -19.27 22.96 28.87
CA VAL A 273 -18.93 22.08 27.75
C VAL A 273 -18.54 22.90 26.52
N ILE A 274 -17.46 22.48 25.84
CA ILE A 274 -17.06 22.91 24.50
C ILE A 274 -17.19 21.70 23.58
N LEU A 275 -18.05 21.80 22.57
CA LEU A 275 -18.31 20.71 21.63
C LEU A 275 -17.36 20.80 20.43
N PHE A 276 -16.56 19.77 20.17
CA PHE A 276 -15.78 19.64 18.94
C PHE A 276 -16.53 18.79 17.91
N ILE A 277 -16.61 19.30 16.68
CA ILE A 277 -17.30 18.67 15.54
C ILE A 277 -16.34 18.66 14.35
N ASP A 278 -15.77 17.49 14.03
CA ASP A 278 -14.71 17.38 13.01
C ASP A 278 -15.20 17.64 11.58
N GLU A 279 -16.40 17.17 11.26
CA GLU A 279 -17.03 17.36 9.95
C GLU A 279 -18.31 18.19 10.10
N LEU A 280 -18.14 19.48 10.41
CA LEU A 280 -19.26 20.38 10.73
C LEU A 280 -20.34 20.42 9.63
N HIS A 281 -19.94 20.21 8.37
CA HIS A 281 -20.86 20.19 7.23
C HIS A 281 -21.86 19.02 7.28
N THR A 282 -21.54 17.90 7.93
CA THR A 282 -22.43 16.73 8.02
C THR A 282 -23.70 17.03 8.81
N LEU A 283 -23.61 17.93 9.79
CA LEU A 283 -24.75 18.38 10.60
C LEU A 283 -25.57 19.49 9.92
N ILE A 284 -24.95 20.25 9.02
CA ILE A 284 -25.52 21.44 8.38
C ILE A 284 -26.04 21.13 6.96
N GLY A 285 -25.66 19.99 6.39
CA GLY A 285 -25.90 19.57 5.01
C GLY A 285 -27.38 19.41 4.64
N ALA A 286 -27.98 20.54 4.25
CA ALA A 286 -29.34 20.71 3.78
C ALA A 286 -29.65 19.97 2.46
N GLY A 287 -30.61 19.03 2.51
CA GLY A 287 -31.66 18.84 1.49
C GLY A 287 -31.33 18.34 0.07
N GLY A 288 -30.10 17.90 -0.22
CA GLY A 288 -29.69 17.61 -1.62
C GLY A 288 -29.87 16.18 -2.14
N ALA A 289 -30.04 15.18 -1.27
CA ALA A 289 -30.26 13.79 -1.66
C ALA A 289 -31.05 13.06 -0.57
N GLU A 290 -31.82 12.03 -0.94
CA GLU A 290 -32.80 11.24 -0.14
C GLU A 290 -32.27 10.56 1.16
N GLY A 291 -31.19 11.04 1.79
CA GLY A 291 -30.65 10.49 3.02
C GLY A 291 -29.75 11.41 3.85
N ALA A 292 -29.55 12.69 3.49
CA ALA A 292 -28.73 13.60 4.29
C ALA A 292 -29.50 14.08 5.54
N ILE A 293 -28.87 13.93 6.71
CA ILE A 293 -29.44 14.26 8.00
C ILE A 293 -29.24 15.77 8.26
N ASP A 294 -30.31 16.56 8.20
CA ASP A 294 -30.24 18.02 8.43
C ASP A 294 -30.57 18.37 9.89
N ALA A 295 -29.52 18.62 10.68
CA ALA A 295 -29.61 19.04 12.08
C ALA A 295 -29.50 20.57 12.26
N SER A 296 -29.43 21.35 11.16
CA SER A 296 -29.18 22.79 11.21
C SER A 296 -30.25 23.54 12.01
N ASN A 297 -31.51 23.11 11.93
CA ASN A 297 -32.64 23.70 12.67
C ASN A 297 -32.54 23.50 14.18
N ILE A 298 -31.88 22.44 14.64
CA ILE A 298 -31.68 22.15 16.06
C ILE A 298 -30.51 22.98 16.63
N LEU A 299 -29.47 23.20 15.82
CA LEU A 299 -28.24 23.89 16.24
C LEU A 299 -28.35 25.42 16.18
N LYS A 300 -29.11 25.97 15.23
CA LYS A 300 -29.24 27.42 15.04
C LYS A 300 -29.71 28.16 16.31
N PRO A 301 -30.75 27.73 17.05
CA PRO A 301 -31.21 28.47 18.22
C PRO A 301 -30.20 28.49 19.39
N PRO A 302 -29.57 27.36 19.80
CA PRO A 302 -28.52 27.36 20.82
C PRO A 302 -27.29 28.21 20.44
N LEU A 303 -26.85 28.13 19.17
CA LEU A 303 -25.76 28.99 18.65
C LEU A 303 -26.16 30.46 18.64
N ALA A 304 -27.43 30.75 18.32
CA ALA A 304 -27.94 32.11 18.27
C ALA A 304 -27.91 32.80 19.64
N ARG A 305 -28.27 32.04 20.69
CA ARG A 305 -28.32 32.49 22.08
C ARG A 305 -26.97 32.43 22.81
N GLY A 306 -25.94 31.85 22.20
CA GLY A 306 -24.63 31.64 22.84
C GLY A 306 -24.65 30.59 23.95
N GLU A 307 -25.67 29.74 23.97
CA GLU A 307 -25.82 28.62 24.92
C GLU A 307 -24.97 27.41 24.49
N LEU A 308 -24.73 27.26 23.18
CA LEU A 308 -23.82 26.27 22.63
C LEU A 308 -22.50 26.95 22.26
N GLN A 309 -21.41 26.43 22.82
CA GLN A 309 -20.05 26.77 22.42
C GLN A 309 -19.44 25.57 21.69
N CYS A 310 -19.09 25.73 20.43
CA CYS A 310 -18.51 24.66 19.64
C CYS A 310 -17.32 25.10 18.79
N ILE A 311 -16.46 24.13 18.48
CA ILE A 311 -15.36 24.21 17.54
C ILE A 311 -15.73 23.30 16.37
N GLY A 312 -15.88 23.86 15.18
CA GLY A 312 -16.09 23.09 13.97
C GLY A 312 -14.81 22.90 13.19
N ALA A 313 -14.67 21.79 12.47
CA ALA A 313 -13.71 21.63 11.40
C ALA A 313 -14.44 21.33 10.08
N THR A 314 -13.88 21.81 8.96
CA THR A 314 -14.44 21.62 7.61
C THR A 314 -13.41 21.99 6.55
N THR A 315 -13.63 21.61 5.30
CA THR A 315 -12.83 22.07 4.16
C THR A 315 -13.29 23.45 3.67
N LEU A 316 -12.47 24.12 2.86
CA LEU A 316 -12.81 25.44 2.31
C LEU A 316 -14.06 25.38 1.43
N ASP A 317 -14.19 24.31 0.64
CA ASP A 317 -15.31 24.13 -0.30
C ASP A 317 -16.63 23.88 0.43
N GLU A 318 -16.60 23.05 1.47
CA GLU A 318 -17.75 22.80 2.34
C GLU A 318 -18.17 24.05 3.10
N TYR A 319 -17.21 24.81 3.64
CA TYR A 319 -17.50 26.06 4.35
C TYR A 319 -18.25 27.04 3.44
N ARG A 320 -17.77 27.23 2.21
CA ARG A 320 -18.42 28.06 1.19
C ARG A 320 -19.80 27.56 0.81
N LYS A 321 -19.97 26.24 0.69
CA LYS A 321 -21.22 25.62 0.24
C LYS A 321 -22.32 25.65 1.30
N TYR A 322 -21.97 25.40 2.56
CA TYR A 322 -22.96 25.12 3.62
C TYR A 322 -23.02 26.20 4.72
N ILE A 323 -21.91 26.87 5.04
CA ILE A 323 -21.84 27.81 6.17
C ILE A 323 -21.94 29.27 5.68
N GLU A 324 -21.15 29.65 4.67
CA GLU A 324 -21.09 31.02 4.16
C GLU A 324 -22.38 31.45 3.48
N LYS A 325 -23.12 30.51 2.88
CA LYS A 325 -24.43 30.79 2.28
C LYS A 325 -25.56 31.00 3.31
N ASP A 326 -25.39 30.52 4.54
CA ASP A 326 -26.40 30.63 5.59
C ASP A 326 -26.10 31.81 6.53
N ALA A 327 -26.84 32.90 6.36
CA ALA A 327 -26.68 34.13 7.14
C ALA A 327 -26.92 33.97 8.65
N ALA A 328 -27.56 32.89 9.12
CA ALA A 328 -27.70 32.62 10.55
C ALA A 328 -26.41 32.02 11.14
N LEU A 329 -25.78 31.10 10.41
CA LEU A 329 -24.57 30.39 10.84
C LEU A 329 -23.31 31.24 10.65
N GLU A 330 -23.20 31.94 9.53
CA GLU A 330 -22.08 32.86 9.24
C GLU A 330 -21.93 33.94 10.33
N ARG A 331 -23.04 34.39 10.92
CA ARG A 331 -23.03 35.37 12.02
C ARG A 331 -22.61 34.79 13.37
N ARG A 332 -22.42 33.47 13.49
CA ARG A 332 -22.08 32.78 14.74
C ARG A 332 -20.74 32.08 14.69
N PHE A 333 -20.30 31.69 13.51
CA PHE A 333 -18.99 31.09 13.28
C PHE A 333 -17.93 32.14 12.93
N GLN A 334 -16.70 31.88 13.35
CA GLN A 334 -15.52 32.65 12.99
C GLN A 334 -14.53 31.72 12.28
N PRO A 335 -14.21 31.96 10.99
CA PRO A 335 -13.25 31.14 10.28
C PRO A 335 -11.83 31.37 10.82
N ILE A 336 -11.09 30.27 10.98
CA ILE A 336 -9.66 30.20 11.29
C ILE A 336 -9.04 29.31 10.22
N LYS A 337 -8.12 29.88 9.42
CA LYS A 337 -7.41 29.14 8.39
C LYS A 337 -6.33 28.27 9.03
N VAL A 338 -6.29 27.00 8.66
CA VAL A 338 -5.30 26.02 9.07
C VAL A 338 -4.53 25.60 7.82
N ASP A 339 -3.31 26.09 7.71
CA ASP A 339 -2.43 25.78 6.59
C ASP A 339 -1.73 24.42 6.80
N GLU A 340 -1.29 23.82 5.70
CA GLU A 340 -0.39 22.65 5.70
C GLU A 340 0.92 23.03 6.41
N PRO A 341 1.43 22.21 7.35
CA PRO A 341 2.70 22.48 8.00
C PRO A 341 3.86 22.46 7.01
N SER A 342 4.92 23.20 7.33
CA SER A 342 6.17 23.11 6.58
C SER A 342 6.83 21.73 6.74
N VAL A 343 7.75 21.40 5.83
CA VAL A 343 8.56 20.17 5.91
C VAL A 343 9.29 20.08 7.26
N GLU A 344 9.86 21.18 7.73
CA GLU A 344 10.60 21.23 9.00
C GLU A 344 9.67 21.01 10.22
N GLU A 345 8.49 21.65 10.23
CA GLU A 345 7.49 21.42 11.28
C GLU A 345 6.97 19.98 11.26
N SER A 346 6.77 19.40 10.08
CA SER A 346 6.31 18.02 9.93
C SER A 346 7.33 17.00 10.45
N ILE A 347 8.63 17.25 10.28
CA ILE A 347 9.70 16.44 10.86
C ILE A 347 9.62 16.49 12.39
N GLN A 348 9.42 17.67 12.98
CA GLN A 348 9.26 17.82 14.43
C GLN A 348 8.02 17.09 14.95
N ILE A 349 6.90 17.16 14.23
CA ILE A 349 5.67 16.41 14.55
C ILE A 349 5.97 14.90 14.62
N LEU A 350 6.63 14.36 13.60
CA LEU A 350 7.02 12.95 13.57
C LEU A 350 7.97 12.54 14.70
N HIS A 351 8.93 13.40 15.07
CA HIS A 351 9.79 13.16 16.25
C HIS A 351 8.98 13.06 17.54
N GLY A 352 7.94 13.89 17.70
CA GLY A 352 7.06 13.84 18.87
C GLY A 352 6.17 12.59 18.93
N LEU A 353 5.81 12.03 17.78
CA LEU A 353 4.98 10.83 17.68
C LEU A 353 5.79 9.52 17.74
N ARG A 354 7.11 9.61 17.58
CA ARG A 354 8.04 8.46 17.48
C ARG A 354 7.81 7.42 18.58
N ASP A 355 7.86 7.81 19.85
CA ASP A 355 7.79 6.89 20.98
C ASP A 355 6.50 6.05 20.98
N ARG A 356 5.38 6.65 20.54
CA ARG A 356 4.08 5.97 20.47
C ARG A 356 4.03 4.94 19.35
N TYR A 357 4.54 5.28 18.16
CA TYR A 357 4.62 4.34 17.04
C TYR A 357 5.64 3.23 17.30
N GLU A 358 6.77 3.54 17.92
CA GLU A 358 7.76 2.55 18.36
C GLU A 358 7.14 1.55 19.36
N ALA A 359 6.39 2.03 20.35
CA ALA A 359 5.71 1.18 21.32
C ALA A 359 4.60 0.33 20.67
N HIS A 360 3.79 0.92 19.79
CA HIS A 360 2.69 0.25 19.11
C HIS A 360 3.17 -0.89 18.20
N HIS A 361 4.19 -0.61 17.39
CA HIS A 361 4.74 -1.56 16.42
C HIS A 361 5.85 -2.45 16.96
N ARG A 362 6.45 -2.07 18.10
CA ARG A 362 7.61 -2.73 18.70
C ARG A 362 8.83 -2.74 17.77
N VAL A 363 9.05 -1.62 17.09
CA VAL A 363 10.20 -1.37 16.21
C VAL A 363 10.88 -0.08 16.64
N ALA A 364 12.17 0.07 16.38
CA ALA A 364 12.84 1.36 16.54
C ALA A 364 12.76 2.14 15.22
N ILE A 365 12.52 3.45 15.27
CA ILE A 365 12.41 4.28 14.06
C ILE A 365 13.62 5.22 14.01
N THR A 366 14.44 5.13 12.97
CA THR A 366 15.64 5.98 12.86
C THR A 366 15.29 7.42 12.52
N ASP A 367 16.08 8.40 12.97
CA ASP A 367 15.85 9.82 12.63
C ASP A 367 15.91 10.08 11.12
N GLN A 368 16.78 9.35 10.42
CA GLN A 368 16.87 9.39 8.96
C GLN A 368 15.59 8.89 8.29
N ALA A 369 14.91 7.90 8.88
CA ALA A 369 13.63 7.42 8.37
C ALA A 369 12.51 8.46 8.53
N LEU A 370 12.51 9.23 9.63
CA LEU A 370 11.54 10.31 9.83
C LEU A 370 11.74 11.45 8.82
N ASP A 371 12.98 11.92 8.63
CA ASP A 371 13.29 12.94 7.61
C ASP A 371 12.94 12.44 6.20
N ALA A 372 13.29 11.19 5.89
CA ALA A 372 12.93 10.57 4.62
C ALA A 372 11.40 10.46 4.44
N ALA A 373 10.65 10.09 5.47
CA ALA A 373 9.19 9.98 5.38
C ALA A 373 8.55 11.31 4.97
N VAL A 374 8.97 12.43 5.56
CA VAL A 374 8.44 13.76 5.19
C VAL A 374 8.87 14.15 3.79
N ARG A 375 10.18 14.10 3.48
CA ARG A 375 10.68 14.58 2.18
C ARG A 375 10.20 13.73 1.01
N LEU A 376 10.14 12.41 1.19
CA LEU A 376 9.67 11.50 0.14
C LEU A 376 8.15 11.60 0.00
N SER A 377 7.38 11.67 1.08
CA SER A 377 5.93 11.86 0.95
C SER A 377 5.58 13.22 0.35
N ASP A 378 6.29 14.30 0.68
CA ASP A 378 6.10 15.61 0.07
C ASP A 378 6.37 15.60 -1.45
N ARG A 379 7.46 14.96 -1.86
CA ARG A 379 7.87 14.92 -3.27
C ARG A 379 7.03 13.97 -4.12
N TYR A 380 6.65 12.80 -3.60
CA TYR A 380 6.09 11.70 -4.39
C TYR A 380 4.59 11.46 -4.14
N ILE A 381 4.02 11.89 -3.00
CA ILE A 381 2.61 11.75 -2.64
C ILE A 381 1.95 13.13 -2.68
N SER A 382 1.36 13.50 -3.82
CA SER A 382 0.82 14.83 -4.10
C SER A 382 -0.69 14.98 -3.85
N ASP A 383 -1.41 13.87 -3.71
CA ASP A 383 -2.87 13.84 -3.48
C ASP A 383 -3.25 14.02 -2.00
N ARG A 384 -2.27 14.02 -1.11
CA ARG A 384 -2.42 14.20 0.33
C ARG A 384 -1.52 15.32 0.86
N PHE A 385 -1.87 15.81 2.04
CA PHE A 385 -1.19 16.92 2.70
C PHE A 385 -0.37 16.42 3.91
N LEU A 386 0.69 17.16 4.23
CA LEU A 386 1.43 16.99 5.48
C LEU A 386 0.57 17.42 6.68
N PRO A 387 0.77 16.82 7.88
CA PRO A 387 1.73 15.75 8.19
C PRO A 387 1.18 14.33 7.97
N ASP A 388 -0.12 14.19 7.71
CA ASP A 388 -0.85 12.90 7.62
C ASP A 388 -0.18 11.87 6.70
N LYS A 389 0.15 12.28 5.46
CA LYS A 389 0.84 11.38 4.51
C LYS A 389 2.19 10.86 5.02
N ALA A 390 2.91 11.62 5.84
CA ALA A 390 4.20 11.20 6.37
C ALA A 390 4.02 10.27 7.58
N ILE A 391 3.01 10.53 8.41
CA ILE A 391 2.61 9.66 9.52
C ILE A 391 2.21 8.29 9.00
N ASP A 392 1.35 8.22 7.98
CA ASP A 392 0.92 6.94 7.43
C ASP A 392 2.08 6.13 6.83
N VAL A 393 3.04 6.80 6.17
CA VAL A 393 4.23 6.14 5.62
C VAL A 393 5.07 5.50 6.73
N ILE A 394 5.21 6.18 7.88
CA ILE A 394 5.91 5.64 9.06
C ILE A 394 5.11 4.49 9.69
N ASP A 395 3.79 4.63 9.79
CA ASP A 395 2.91 3.60 10.36
C ASP A 395 2.95 2.29 9.54
N GLU A 396 2.89 2.41 8.22
CA GLU A 396 3.01 1.26 7.32
C GLU A 396 4.44 0.69 7.31
N ALA A 397 5.46 1.54 7.34
CA ALA A 397 6.85 1.08 7.45
C ALA A 397 7.05 0.27 8.74
N GLY A 398 6.58 0.78 9.89
CA GLY A 398 6.62 0.07 11.16
C GLY A 398 5.90 -1.27 11.12
N SER A 399 4.69 -1.29 10.56
CA SER A 399 3.90 -2.50 10.34
C SER A 399 4.62 -3.52 9.45
N LYS A 400 5.26 -3.04 8.38
CA LYS A 400 5.98 -3.87 7.40
C LYS A 400 7.23 -4.52 8.00
N VAL A 401 8.03 -3.77 8.76
CA VAL A 401 9.21 -4.33 9.45
C VAL A 401 8.76 -5.34 10.49
N ARG A 402 7.72 -5.01 11.27
CA ARG A 402 7.14 -5.93 12.25
C ARG A 402 6.70 -7.23 11.58
N LEU A 403 5.97 -7.18 10.46
CA LEU A 403 5.56 -8.37 9.72
C LEU A 403 6.76 -9.17 9.22
N LYS A 404 7.78 -8.52 8.62
CA LYS A 404 9.02 -9.19 8.18
C LYS A 404 9.69 -9.96 9.32
N SER A 405 9.70 -9.42 10.55
CA SER A 405 10.25 -10.09 11.74
C SER A 405 9.48 -11.36 12.15
N PHE A 406 8.18 -11.46 11.83
CA PHE A 406 7.35 -12.65 12.11
C PHE A 406 7.29 -13.64 10.95
N THR A 407 7.66 -13.23 9.74
CA THR A 407 7.71 -14.16 8.59
C THR A 407 8.87 -15.13 8.71
N THR A 408 8.58 -16.42 8.49
CA THR A 408 9.62 -17.45 8.42
C THR A 408 10.57 -17.15 7.24
N PRO A 409 11.89 -17.15 7.44
CA PRO A 409 12.85 -16.93 6.36
C PRO A 409 12.63 -17.91 5.21
N LYS A 410 12.86 -17.46 3.96
CA LYS A 410 12.69 -18.30 2.76
C LYS A 410 13.44 -19.63 2.87
N ASN A 411 14.65 -19.61 3.41
CA ASN A 411 15.45 -20.81 3.67
C ASN A 411 14.72 -21.82 4.58
N VAL A 412 14.13 -21.36 5.70
CA VAL A 412 13.38 -22.24 6.60
C VAL A 412 12.15 -22.82 5.91
N LYS A 413 11.44 -22.01 5.11
CA LYS A 413 10.26 -22.45 4.36
C LYS A 413 10.60 -23.45 3.25
N GLU A 414 11.72 -23.27 2.56
CA GLU A 414 12.25 -24.24 1.59
C GLU A 414 12.63 -25.56 2.25
N MET A 415 13.29 -25.52 3.42
CA MET A 415 13.61 -26.73 4.19
C MET A 415 12.33 -27.45 4.67
N GLU A 416 11.27 -26.73 5.06
CA GLU A 416 9.97 -27.31 5.41
C GLU A 416 9.33 -28.02 4.21
N ASN A 417 9.31 -27.37 3.04
CA ASN A 417 8.77 -27.94 1.81
C ASN A 417 9.54 -29.20 1.40
N ASN A 418 10.87 -29.13 1.39
CA ASN A 418 11.73 -30.27 1.11
C ASN A 418 11.49 -31.43 2.08
N LEU A 419 11.24 -31.15 3.37
CA LEU A 419 10.91 -32.17 4.36
C LEU A 419 9.55 -32.82 4.08
N THR A 420 8.54 -32.06 3.66
CA THR A 420 7.25 -32.62 3.25
C THR A 420 7.35 -33.48 2.00
N ASP A 421 8.16 -33.09 1.02
CA ASP A 421 8.35 -33.87 -0.20
C ASP A 421 9.12 -35.17 0.09
N LEU A 422 10.17 -35.11 0.90
CA LEU A 422 10.89 -36.30 1.39
C LEU A 422 9.98 -37.28 2.14
N LYS A 423 9.03 -36.79 2.94
CA LYS A 423 8.04 -37.64 3.61
C LYS A 423 7.13 -38.35 2.62
N LYS A 424 6.62 -37.62 1.61
CA LYS A 424 5.79 -38.21 0.56
C LYS A 424 6.54 -39.27 -0.24
N GLU A 425 7.79 -38.99 -0.64
CA GLU A 425 8.64 -39.94 -1.36
C GLU A 425 8.93 -41.19 -0.53
N LYS A 426 9.21 -41.02 0.77
CA LYS A 426 9.43 -42.14 1.69
C LYS A 426 8.15 -42.98 1.82
N ASP A 427 7.00 -42.35 2.04
CA ASP A 427 5.72 -43.06 2.20
C ASP A 427 5.35 -43.81 0.92
N ALA A 428 5.60 -43.23 -0.26
CA ALA A 428 5.44 -43.89 -1.56
C ALA A 428 6.41 -45.08 -1.73
N ALA A 429 7.68 -44.94 -1.31
CA ALA A 429 8.65 -46.02 -1.36
C ALA A 429 8.29 -47.18 -0.40
N VAL A 430 7.72 -46.87 0.78
CA VAL A 430 7.18 -47.86 1.71
C VAL A 430 5.98 -48.60 1.12
N GLN A 431 5.04 -47.87 0.49
CA GLN A 431 3.88 -48.48 -0.19
C GLN A 431 4.31 -49.34 -1.38
N GLY A 432 5.34 -48.93 -2.12
CA GLY A 432 5.94 -49.69 -3.21
C GLY A 432 6.84 -50.85 -2.78
N GLN A 433 6.96 -51.11 -1.47
CA GLN A 433 7.84 -52.15 -0.88
C GLN A 433 9.34 -51.98 -1.20
N GLU A 434 9.77 -50.78 -1.59
CA GLU A 434 11.17 -50.41 -1.84
C GLU A 434 11.88 -50.06 -0.51
N PHE A 435 12.10 -51.06 0.35
CA PHE A 435 12.55 -50.85 1.74
C PHE A 435 13.94 -50.18 1.88
N GLU A 436 14.89 -50.49 1.00
CA GLU A 436 16.23 -49.85 1.03
C GLU A 436 16.16 -48.35 0.70
N LYS A 437 15.34 -47.99 -0.28
CA LYS A 437 15.12 -46.59 -0.68
C LYS A 437 14.38 -45.82 0.41
N ALA A 438 13.38 -46.45 1.04
CA ALA A 438 12.69 -45.89 2.19
C ALA A 438 13.65 -45.64 3.37
N ALA A 439 14.60 -46.54 3.64
CA ALA A 439 15.61 -46.35 4.68
C ALA A 439 16.54 -45.17 4.38
N ALA A 440 17.03 -45.06 3.13
CA ALA A 440 17.86 -43.93 2.71
C ALA A 440 17.13 -42.58 2.78
N LEU A 441 15.84 -42.55 2.42
CA LEU A 441 14.98 -41.37 2.52
C LEU A 441 14.69 -41.00 3.99
N ARG A 442 14.54 -42.00 4.88
CA ARG A 442 14.39 -41.79 6.33
C ARG A 442 15.61 -41.12 6.95
N ASP A 443 16.80 -41.54 6.57
CA ASP A 443 18.04 -40.94 7.10
C ASP A 443 18.23 -39.49 6.60
N LYS A 444 17.85 -39.22 5.34
CA LYS A 444 17.79 -37.85 4.80
C LYS A 444 16.75 -36.99 5.51
N GLU A 445 15.55 -37.53 5.75
CA GLU A 445 14.49 -36.88 6.52
C GLU A 445 14.99 -36.49 7.92
N HIS A 446 15.65 -37.42 8.62
CA HIS A 446 16.19 -37.17 9.96
C HIS A 446 17.26 -36.07 9.98
N LYS A 447 18.20 -36.10 9.01
CA LYS A 447 19.22 -35.05 8.87
C LYS A 447 18.60 -33.68 8.58
N LEU A 448 17.66 -33.62 7.63
CA LEU A 448 17.00 -32.37 7.25
C LEU A 448 16.15 -31.82 8.39
N LYS A 449 15.43 -32.69 9.12
CA LYS A 449 14.65 -32.31 10.30
C LYS A 449 15.53 -31.71 11.40
N LYS A 450 16.68 -32.32 11.69
CA LYS A 450 17.64 -31.81 12.68
C LYS A 450 18.18 -30.43 12.28
N SER A 451 18.59 -30.28 11.02
CA SER A 451 19.08 -29.00 10.49
C SER A 451 17.99 -27.92 10.49
N LEU A 452 16.73 -28.30 10.23
CA LEU A 452 15.58 -27.41 10.31
C LEU A 452 15.28 -26.96 11.74
N GLU A 453 15.38 -27.86 12.72
CA GLU A 453 15.23 -27.52 14.15
C GLU A 453 16.34 -26.57 14.62
N GLU A 454 17.60 -26.82 14.25
CA GLU A 454 18.74 -25.94 14.53
C GLU A 454 18.56 -24.55 13.89
N THR A 455 18.19 -24.50 12.61
CA THR A 455 17.98 -23.24 11.88
C THR A 455 16.79 -22.46 12.45
N LYS A 456 15.71 -23.15 12.86
CA LYS A 456 14.56 -22.52 13.55
C LYS A 456 14.92 -22.02 14.94
N ALA A 457 15.78 -22.72 15.68
CA ALA A 457 16.24 -22.29 16.99
C ALA A 457 17.08 -21.00 16.87
N ASN A 458 18.05 -20.99 15.95
CA ASN A 458 18.88 -19.81 15.67
C ASN A 458 18.04 -18.61 15.18
N TRP A 459 17.03 -18.86 14.34
CA TRP A 459 16.12 -17.80 13.90
C TRP A 459 15.28 -17.25 15.07
N LYS A 460 14.77 -18.11 15.96
CA LYS A 460 14.02 -17.67 17.16
C LYS A 460 14.88 -16.90 18.14
N GLU A 461 16.16 -17.24 18.24
CA GLU A 461 17.13 -16.51 19.06
C GLU A 461 17.37 -15.11 18.49
N LYS A 462 17.57 -15.01 17.16
CA LYS A 462 17.64 -13.70 16.47
C LYS A 462 16.34 -12.90 16.59
N GLN A 463 15.19 -13.55 16.56
CA GLN A 463 13.88 -12.90 16.72
C GLN A 463 13.69 -12.24 18.09
N GLY A 464 14.39 -12.69 19.12
CA GLY A 464 14.35 -12.08 20.46
C GLY A 464 15.40 -10.98 20.70
N LEU A 465 16.40 -10.87 19.82
CA LEU A 465 17.57 -9.99 19.97
C LEU A 465 17.58 -8.83 18.95
N ASP A 466 17.04 -9.03 17.75
CA ASP A 466 16.99 -7.98 16.74
C ASP A 466 15.85 -7.00 17.05
N HIS A 467 16.20 -5.83 17.59
CA HIS A 467 15.36 -4.65 17.46
C HIS A 467 15.20 -4.38 15.97
N SER A 468 14.03 -4.73 15.45
CA SER A 468 13.64 -4.42 14.09
C SER A 468 13.58 -2.91 13.93
N GLU A 469 14.42 -2.35 13.07
CA GLU A 469 14.51 -0.90 12.86
C GLU A 469 13.85 -0.47 11.54
N VAL A 470 13.18 0.67 11.56
CA VAL A 470 12.69 1.37 10.38
C VAL A 470 13.80 2.30 9.89
N THR A 471 14.34 1.98 8.72
CA THR A 471 15.39 2.75 8.03
C THR A 471 14.81 3.53 6.85
N GLU A 472 15.59 4.49 6.33
CA GLU A 472 15.27 5.27 5.12
C GLU A 472 14.87 4.38 3.93
N ASP A 473 15.56 3.25 3.73
CA ASP A 473 15.30 2.35 2.61
C ASP A 473 13.90 1.71 2.69
N ILE A 474 13.43 1.41 3.91
CA ILE A 474 12.12 0.80 4.13
C ILE A 474 11.02 1.83 3.87
N VAL A 475 11.24 3.07 4.30
CA VAL A 475 10.36 4.20 4.00
C VAL A 475 10.27 4.42 2.50
N ALA A 476 11.40 4.41 1.79
CA ALA A 476 11.42 4.49 0.33
C ALA A 476 10.68 3.31 -0.34
N GLU A 477 10.80 2.09 0.20
CA GLU A 477 10.07 0.91 -0.28
C GLU A 477 8.54 1.06 -0.12
N VAL A 478 8.08 1.67 0.99
CA VAL A 478 6.66 1.93 1.25
C VAL A 478 6.12 3.01 0.30
N VAL A 479 6.81 4.15 0.20
CA VAL A 479 6.43 5.22 -0.74
C VAL A 479 6.40 4.68 -2.17
N ALA A 480 7.35 3.81 -2.53
CA ALA A 480 7.36 3.17 -3.84
C ALA A 480 6.17 2.24 -4.07
N SER A 481 5.76 1.49 -3.05
CA SER A 481 4.59 0.62 -3.12
C SER A 481 3.29 1.41 -3.29
N TRP A 482 3.17 2.56 -2.63
CA TRP A 482 1.98 3.41 -2.68
C TRP A 482 1.82 4.10 -4.03
N THR A 483 2.93 4.63 -4.52
CA THR A 483 2.94 5.48 -5.70
C THR A 483 3.22 4.71 -6.99
N GLY A 484 3.72 3.47 -6.88
CA GLY A 484 4.27 2.70 -8.00
C GLY A 484 5.63 3.22 -8.49
N ILE A 485 6.22 4.21 -7.80
CA ILE A 485 7.44 4.90 -8.23
C ILE A 485 8.64 4.30 -7.50
N PRO A 486 9.68 3.79 -8.17
CA PRO A 486 10.88 3.34 -7.48
C PRO A 486 11.56 4.52 -6.75
N VAL A 487 11.56 4.52 -5.40
CA VAL A 487 12.15 5.60 -4.56
C VAL A 487 13.48 5.18 -3.89
N ALA A 488 13.86 3.90 -3.95
CA ALA A 488 15.10 3.40 -3.35
C ALA A 488 16.33 4.21 -3.82
N LYS A 489 17.42 4.27 -3.04
CA LYS A 489 18.66 4.97 -3.46
C LYS A 489 19.18 4.41 -4.79
N LEU A 490 18.87 5.16 -5.85
CA LEU A 490 19.08 4.87 -7.26
C LEU A 490 20.47 5.30 -7.76
N ALA A 491 21.52 5.25 -6.95
CA ALA A 491 22.78 5.89 -7.33
C ALA A 491 23.64 5.10 -8.34
N GLU A 492 23.60 3.77 -8.36
CA GLU A 492 24.49 2.99 -9.24
C GLU A 492 23.75 2.25 -10.36
N THR A 493 22.63 1.59 -10.06
CA THR A 493 21.90 0.81 -11.06
C THR A 493 21.12 1.70 -12.03
N GLU A 494 20.48 2.77 -11.57
CA GLU A 494 19.80 3.73 -12.46
C GLU A 494 20.79 4.55 -13.27
N THR A 495 21.86 5.04 -12.66
CA THR A 495 22.91 5.77 -13.40
C THR A 495 23.51 4.90 -14.49
N ASN A 496 23.79 3.62 -14.22
CA ASN A 496 24.24 2.69 -15.25
C ASN A 496 23.18 2.44 -16.34
N LYS A 497 21.88 2.40 -16.00
CA LYS A 497 20.79 2.33 -16.98
C LYS A 497 20.72 3.60 -17.85
N LEU A 498 20.85 4.79 -17.25
CA LEU A 498 20.83 6.08 -17.97
C LEU A 498 22.06 6.26 -18.87
N LEU A 499 23.22 5.79 -18.43
CA LEU A 499 24.45 5.79 -19.26
C LEU A 499 24.32 4.81 -20.43
N ASN A 500 23.69 3.66 -20.24
CA ASN A 500 23.46 2.66 -21.29
C ASN A 500 22.09 2.78 -21.98
N MET A 501 21.36 3.89 -21.78
CA MET A 501 19.99 4.05 -22.27
C MET A 501 19.87 3.86 -23.79
N GLU A 502 20.83 4.39 -24.55
CA GLU A 502 20.87 4.24 -26.01
C GLU A 502 20.93 2.75 -26.41
N LYS A 503 21.72 1.95 -25.71
CA LYS A 503 21.82 0.50 -25.97
C LYS A 503 20.52 -0.21 -25.62
N LEU A 504 19.94 0.10 -24.46
CA LEU A 504 18.67 -0.49 -24.01
C LEU A 504 17.53 -0.16 -24.98
N LEU A 505 17.46 1.07 -25.46
CA LEU A 505 16.46 1.47 -26.47
C LEU A 505 16.70 0.75 -27.80
N HIS A 506 17.96 0.55 -28.22
CA HIS A 506 18.30 -0.18 -29.45
C HIS A 506 18.05 -1.69 -29.40
N GLU A 507 17.89 -2.29 -28.22
CA GLU A 507 17.43 -3.69 -28.12
C GLU A 507 16.03 -3.88 -28.73
N ARG A 508 15.23 -2.80 -28.72
CA ARG A 508 13.83 -2.81 -29.17
C ARG A 508 13.59 -1.96 -30.41
N VAL A 509 14.22 -0.79 -30.49
CA VAL A 509 14.11 0.15 -31.62
C VAL A 509 15.26 -0.08 -32.59
N ILE A 510 14.91 -0.62 -33.76
CA ILE A 510 15.86 -0.87 -34.84
C ILE A 510 16.01 0.37 -35.72
N GLY A 511 17.25 0.80 -35.95
CA GLY A 511 17.57 2.02 -36.69
C GLY A 511 17.24 3.27 -35.89
N GLN A 512 17.02 4.39 -36.59
CA GLN A 512 16.66 5.69 -36.00
C GLN A 512 17.65 6.18 -34.92
N ASP A 513 18.96 5.99 -35.14
CA ASP A 513 20.01 6.33 -34.17
C ASP A 513 19.93 7.78 -33.68
N ALA A 514 19.59 8.71 -34.59
CA ALA A 514 19.40 10.11 -34.25
C ALA A 514 18.28 10.32 -33.22
N ALA A 515 17.15 9.61 -33.36
CA ALA A 515 16.01 9.69 -32.46
C ALA A 515 16.33 9.12 -31.08
N VAL A 516 16.96 7.94 -31.05
CA VAL A 516 17.36 7.27 -29.80
C VAL A 516 18.36 8.13 -29.02
N LYS A 517 19.35 8.70 -29.72
CA LYS A 517 20.36 9.57 -29.11
C LYS A 517 19.76 10.86 -28.55
N ALA A 518 18.90 11.53 -29.31
CA ALA A 518 18.21 12.76 -28.89
C ALA A 518 17.39 12.54 -27.59
N VAL A 519 16.55 11.51 -27.57
CA VAL A 519 15.75 11.16 -26.39
C VAL A 519 16.64 10.81 -25.20
N SER A 520 17.67 9.98 -25.41
CA SER A 520 18.59 9.57 -24.34
C SER A 520 19.34 10.75 -23.73
N LEU A 521 19.78 11.72 -24.55
CA LEU A 521 20.46 12.93 -24.09
C LEU A 521 19.52 13.82 -23.27
N ALA A 522 18.31 14.07 -23.75
CA ALA A 522 17.32 14.90 -23.06
C ALA A 522 16.94 14.31 -21.69
N VAL A 523 16.69 13.00 -21.62
CA VAL A 523 16.40 12.30 -20.36
C VAL A 523 17.58 12.37 -19.40
N ARG A 524 18.81 12.16 -19.90
CA ARG A 524 20.03 12.25 -19.08
C ARG A 524 20.23 13.65 -18.51
N ARG A 525 19.97 14.71 -19.28
CA ARG A 525 20.04 16.11 -18.80
C ARG A 525 19.05 16.36 -17.66
N ALA A 526 17.81 15.88 -17.80
CA ALA A 526 16.79 16.03 -16.77
C ALA A 526 17.15 15.27 -15.48
N ARG A 527 17.60 14.02 -15.60
CA ARG A 527 18.01 13.20 -14.44
C ARG A 527 19.28 13.67 -13.76
N ALA A 528 20.19 14.31 -14.49
CA ALA A 528 21.38 14.96 -13.92
C ALA A 528 21.07 16.27 -13.17
N GLY A 529 19.80 16.70 -13.10
CA GLY A 529 19.40 17.94 -12.46
C GLY A 529 19.82 19.20 -13.23
N LEU A 530 20.19 19.06 -14.50
CA LEU A 530 20.59 20.18 -15.38
C LEU A 530 19.40 20.84 -16.08
N LYS A 531 18.19 20.33 -15.87
CA LYS A 531 16.93 20.86 -16.41
C LYS A 531 16.14 21.55 -15.31
N ASP A 532 15.30 22.51 -15.70
CA ASP A 532 14.35 23.16 -14.80
C ASP A 532 13.42 22.11 -14.13
N PRO A 533 13.39 22.03 -12.79
CA PRO A 533 12.55 21.06 -12.07
C PRO A 533 11.05 21.33 -12.20
N LYS A 534 10.64 22.49 -12.73
CA LYS A 534 9.22 22.80 -12.98
C LYS A 534 8.69 22.23 -14.30
N ARG A 535 9.56 21.76 -15.19
CA ARG A 535 9.14 21.27 -16.52
C ARG A 535 9.11 19.74 -16.56
N PRO A 536 8.37 19.12 -17.49
CA PRO A 536 8.42 17.67 -17.71
C PRO A 536 9.85 17.18 -17.96
N ILE A 537 10.13 15.90 -17.75
CA ILE A 537 11.47 15.30 -17.94
C ILE A 537 11.97 15.55 -19.38
N GLY A 538 11.10 15.39 -20.37
CA GLY A 538 11.39 15.63 -21.77
C GLY A 538 10.13 15.95 -22.54
N SER A 539 10.21 16.85 -23.50
CA SER A 539 9.14 17.12 -24.47
C SER A 539 9.66 16.97 -25.90
N PHE A 540 8.99 16.13 -26.69
CA PHE A 540 9.44 15.77 -28.03
C PHE A 540 8.32 15.83 -29.07
N ILE A 541 8.65 16.25 -30.29
CA ILE A 541 7.83 15.99 -31.48
C ILE A 541 8.53 14.95 -32.37
N PHE A 542 7.83 13.87 -32.71
CA PHE A 542 8.27 12.82 -33.61
C PHE A 542 7.62 12.97 -34.99
N LEU A 543 8.41 13.36 -35.98
CA LEU A 543 8.00 13.58 -37.37
C LEU A 543 8.39 12.40 -38.26
N GLY A 544 7.65 12.16 -39.34
CA GLY A 544 7.93 11.07 -40.30
C GLY A 544 6.68 10.28 -40.72
N PRO A 545 6.81 9.24 -41.56
CA PRO A 545 5.67 8.47 -42.03
C PRO A 545 5.18 7.47 -40.97
N THR A 546 4.00 6.88 -41.19
CA THR A 546 3.47 5.87 -40.27
C THR A 546 4.30 4.58 -40.34
N GLY A 547 4.46 3.89 -39.21
CA GLY A 547 5.09 2.56 -39.18
C GLY A 547 6.62 2.54 -39.22
N VAL A 548 7.30 3.66 -38.96
CA VAL A 548 8.78 3.75 -38.90
C VAL A 548 9.38 3.59 -37.50
N GLY A 549 8.55 3.52 -36.44
CA GLY A 549 9.01 3.27 -35.07
C GLY A 549 8.74 4.36 -34.03
N LYS A 550 8.01 5.44 -34.35
CA LYS A 550 7.69 6.54 -33.42
C LYS A 550 7.06 6.05 -32.09
N THR A 551 5.97 5.29 -32.20
CA THR A 551 5.27 4.72 -31.04
C THR A 551 6.09 3.65 -30.34
N GLU A 552 6.95 2.93 -31.08
CA GLU A 552 7.80 1.89 -30.51
C GLU A 552 8.90 2.50 -29.62
N LEU A 553 9.47 3.64 -30.04
CA LEU A 553 10.43 4.39 -29.22
C LEU A 553 9.78 4.89 -27.92
N ALA A 554 8.54 5.36 -27.97
CA ALA A 554 7.79 5.76 -26.78
C ALA A 554 7.57 4.59 -25.79
N ARG A 555 7.25 3.40 -26.30
CA ARG A 555 7.10 2.18 -25.48
C ARG A 555 8.43 1.73 -24.88
N ALA A 556 9.48 1.67 -25.69
CA ALA A 556 10.82 1.33 -25.22
C ALA A 556 11.33 2.32 -24.16
N LEU A 557 10.96 3.60 -24.29
CA LEU A 557 11.27 4.61 -23.29
C LEU A 557 10.50 4.38 -21.98
N ALA A 558 9.20 4.07 -22.05
CA ALA A 558 8.40 3.76 -20.87
C ALA A 558 8.97 2.56 -20.09
N GLU A 559 9.29 1.48 -20.79
CA GLU A 559 9.89 0.28 -20.19
C GLU A 559 11.29 0.56 -19.59
N SER A 560 12.17 1.26 -20.33
CA SER A 560 13.53 1.51 -19.87
C SER A 560 13.61 2.51 -18.71
N MET A 561 12.73 3.52 -18.68
CA MET A 561 12.71 4.55 -17.64
C MET A 561 11.86 4.18 -16.43
N PHE A 562 10.68 3.61 -16.65
CA PHE A 562 9.69 3.37 -15.60
C PHE A 562 9.51 1.87 -15.28
N GLY A 563 10.18 0.98 -16.01
CA GLY A 563 10.19 -0.46 -15.76
C GLY A 563 8.99 -1.22 -16.33
N ASP A 564 8.01 -0.50 -16.91
CA ASP A 564 6.75 -1.06 -17.39
C ASP A 564 6.27 -0.35 -18.65
N GLU A 565 5.84 -1.11 -19.66
CA GLU A 565 5.24 -0.59 -20.89
C GLU A 565 3.90 0.10 -20.63
N ASP A 566 3.14 -0.37 -19.63
CA ASP A 566 1.83 0.18 -19.27
C ASP A 566 1.93 1.54 -18.56
N SER A 567 3.16 2.02 -18.32
CA SER A 567 3.44 3.41 -17.93
C SER A 567 3.38 4.38 -19.11
N MET A 568 2.98 3.94 -20.31
CA MET A 568 2.67 4.80 -21.44
C MET A 568 1.19 5.18 -21.48
N ILE A 569 0.88 6.47 -21.31
CA ILE A 569 -0.46 7.03 -21.48
C ILE A 569 -0.61 7.47 -22.93
N ARG A 570 -1.35 6.70 -23.73
CA ARG A 570 -1.62 7.05 -25.13
C ARG A 570 -2.95 7.78 -25.28
N ILE A 571 -2.94 8.88 -26.01
CA ILE A 571 -4.12 9.66 -26.39
C ILE A 571 -4.06 9.95 -27.89
N ASP A 572 -5.13 9.62 -28.61
CA ASP A 572 -5.26 9.88 -30.03
C ASP A 572 -5.87 11.28 -30.24
N MET A 573 -5.14 12.19 -30.87
CA MET A 573 -5.58 13.57 -31.08
C MET A 573 -6.66 13.70 -32.16
N SER A 574 -6.89 12.66 -32.96
CA SER A 574 -8.03 12.60 -33.89
C SER A 574 -9.39 12.57 -33.16
N GLU A 575 -9.43 12.15 -31.89
CA GLU A 575 -10.64 12.26 -31.06
C GLU A 575 -10.91 13.71 -30.56
N TYR A 576 -9.90 14.59 -30.66
CA TYR A 576 -9.87 15.93 -30.09
C TYR A 576 -9.88 17.04 -31.15
N MET A 577 -10.43 16.73 -32.33
CA MET A 577 -10.57 17.68 -33.45
C MET A 577 -11.58 18.80 -33.17
N GLU A 578 -12.60 18.52 -32.36
CA GLU A 578 -13.67 19.46 -32.05
C GLU A 578 -13.43 20.19 -30.72
N LYS A 579 -13.93 21.42 -30.62
CA LYS A 579 -13.80 22.22 -29.41
C LYS A 579 -14.41 21.57 -28.17
N PHE A 580 -15.50 20.82 -28.31
CA PHE A 580 -16.20 20.21 -27.17
C PHE A 580 -15.47 18.95 -26.65
N SER A 581 -14.73 18.24 -27.51
CA SER A 581 -13.99 17.05 -27.09
C SER A 581 -12.73 17.39 -26.30
N THR A 582 -12.15 18.59 -26.47
CA THR A 582 -11.00 19.05 -25.65
C THR A 582 -11.30 19.04 -24.16
N ALA A 583 -12.55 19.35 -23.77
CA ALA A 583 -13.00 19.29 -22.38
C ALA A 583 -12.86 17.87 -21.79
N ARG A 584 -12.89 16.80 -22.59
CA ARG A 584 -12.69 15.42 -22.09
C ARG A 584 -11.26 15.17 -21.59
N LEU A 585 -10.25 15.93 -22.03
CA LEU A 585 -8.87 15.78 -21.54
C LEU A 585 -8.73 16.21 -20.09
N VAL A 586 -9.41 17.29 -19.71
CA VAL A 586 -9.27 17.98 -18.42
C VAL A 586 -10.47 17.75 -17.49
N GLY A 587 -11.61 17.37 -18.06
CA GLY A 587 -12.90 17.15 -17.40
C GLY A 587 -13.94 18.15 -17.91
N ALA A 588 -15.20 17.72 -18.00
CA ALA A 588 -16.26 18.65 -18.36
C ALA A 588 -16.41 19.74 -17.27
N PRO A 589 -16.77 20.98 -17.63
CA PRO A 589 -17.04 22.04 -16.65
C PRO A 589 -18.34 21.75 -15.85
N PRO A 590 -18.54 22.38 -14.68
CA PRO A 590 -19.74 22.19 -13.87
C PRO A 590 -21.03 22.45 -14.67
N GLY A 591 -21.96 21.49 -14.62
CA GLY A 591 -23.26 21.58 -15.30
C GLY A 591 -23.35 20.87 -16.67
N TYR A 592 -22.26 20.24 -17.13
CA TYR A 592 -22.24 19.43 -18.35
C TYR A 592 -22.22 17.93 -18.05
N VAL A 593 -22.76 17.11 -18.97
CA VAL A 593 -22.73 15.63 -18.87
C VAL A 593 -21.27 15.18 -18.83
N GLY A 594 -20.92 14.34 -17.84
CA GLY A 594 -19.55 13.90 -17.61
C GLY A 594 -18.74 14.81 -16.67
N TYR A 595 -19.35 15.77 -15.96
CA TYR A 595 -18.66 16.53 -14.90
C TYR A 595 -18.13 15.63 -13.76
N GLU A 596 -18.82 14.53 -13.48
CA GLU A 596 -18.38 13.58 -12.46
C GLU A 596 -17.19 12.73 -12.94
N GLU A 597 -17.13 12.43 -14.24
CA GLU A 597 -16.02 11.74 -14.89
C GLU A 597 -14.84 12.72 -15.02
N GLY A 598 -13.77 12.52 -14.24
CA GLY A 598 -12.56 13.36 -14.34
C GLY A 598 -11.94 13.33 -15.75
N GLY A 599 -11.04 14.26 -16.04
CA GLY A 599 -10.42 14.35 -17.37
C GLY A 599 -9.58 13.12 -17.72
N GLN A 600 -9.66 12.67 -18.98
CA GLN A 600 -8.95 11.47 -19.45
C GLN A 600 -7.43 11.58 -19.32
N LEU A 601 -6.86 12.78 -19.52
CA LEU A 601 -5.42 13.00 -19.39
C LEU A 601 -5.07 13.28 -17.92
N THR A 602 -5.80 14.21 -17.29
CA THR A 602 -5.55 14.65 -15.91
C THR A 602 -5.69 13.52 -14.90
N GLU A 603 -6.70 12.66 -15.02
CA GLU A 603 -6.87 11.48 -14.14
C GLU A 603 -5.79 10.43 -14.35
N LYS A 604 -5.46 10.09 -15.61
CA LYS A 604 -4.43 9.07 -15.91
C LYS A 604 -3.05 9.50 -15.42
N VAL A 605 -2.69 10.77 -15.60
CA VAL A 605 -1.41 11.31 -15.11
C VAL A 605 -1.43 11.44 -13.59
N ARG A 606 -2.56 11.79 -12.96
CA ARG A 606 -2.66 11.79 -11.49
C ARG A 606 -2.47 10.38 -10.90
N GLN A 607 -3.02 9.36 -11.55
CA GLN A 607 -2.85 7.96 -11.14
C GLN A 607 -1.44 7.42 -11.43
N LYS A 608 -0.81 7.87 -12.54
CA LYS A 608 0.55 7.49 -12.96
C LYS A 608 1.39 8.73 -13.31
N PRO A 609 1.93 9.46 -12.31
CA PRO A 609 2.70 10.68 -12.54
C PRO A 609 4.04 10.44 -13.28
N TYR A 610 4.55 9.22 -13.21
CA TYR A 610 5.77 8.75 -13.89
C TYR A 610 5.35 7.97 -15.12
N SER A 611 5.16 8.69 -16.21
CA SER A 611 4.62 8.10 -17.43
C SER A 611 5.16 8.78 -18.69
N VAL A 612 5.13 8.02 -19.79
CA VAL A 612 5.30 8.57 -21.12
C VAL A 612 3.91 8.95 -21.65
N VAL A 613 3.63 10.24 -21.80
CA VAL A 613 2.39 10.73 -22.38
C VAL A 613 2.59 10.84 -23.89
N LEU A 614 1.96 9.93 -24.63
CA LEU A 614 2.00 9.88 -26.10
C LEU A 614 0.73 10.51 -26.68
N LEU A 615 0.89 11.66 -27.32
CA LEU A 615 -0.15 12.37 -28.07
C LEU A 615 0.02 12.04 -29.56
N ASP A 616 -0.79 11.14 -30.07
CA ASP A 616 -0.69 10.64 -31.46
C ASP A 616 -1.41 11.59 -32.43
N GLU A 617 -0.84 11.85 -33.61
CA GLU A 617 -1.44 12.68 -34.67
C GLU A 617 -1.79 14.12 -34.24
N ILE A 618 -0.85 14.78 -33.57
CA ILE A 618 -1.05 16.10 -32.94
C ILE A 618 -1.51 17.20 -33.92
N GLU A 619 -1.25 17.06 -35.23
CA GLU A 619 -1.74 17.96 -36.27
C GLU A 619 -3.28 17.97 -36.44
N LYS A 620 -3.98 16.95 -35.93
CA LYS A 620 -5.44 16.84 -36.00
C LYS A 620 -6.13 17.54 -34.84
N ALA A 621 -5.41 17.83 -33.75
CA ALA A 621 -5.99 18.42 -32.55
C ALA A 621 -6.58 19.81 -32.80
N HIS A 622 -7.66 20.13 -32.09
CA HIS A 622 -8.19 21.48 -32.03
C HIS A 622 -7.18 22.45 -31.39
N PRO A 623 -7.11 23.74 -31.82
CA PRO A 623 -6.17 24.71 -31.27
C PRO A 623 -6.16 24.86 -29.74
N ASP A 624 -7.31 24.67 -29.09
CA ASP A 624 -7.44 24.76 -27.63
C ASP A 624 -6.62 23.69 -26.89
N VAL A 625 -6.32 22.55 -27.54
CA VAL A 625 -5.45 21.52 -26.95
C VAL A 625 -4.04 22.07 -26.75
N PHE A 626 -3.51 22.86 -27.69
CA PHE A 626 -2.17 23.43 -27.56
C PHE A 626 -2.06 24.41 -26.40
N ASN A 627 -3.12 25.16 -26.09
CA ASN A 627 -3.13 26.07 -24.93
C ASN A 627 -2.96 25.30 -23.62
N MET A 628 -3.62 24.14 -23.49
CA MET A 628 -3.46 23.26 -22.34
C MET A 628 -2.06 22.65 -22.29
N LEU A 629 -1.52 22.23 -23.45
CA LEU A 629 -0.17 21.68 -23.52
C LEU A 629 0.91 22.73 -23.21
N LEU A 630 0.73 23.99 -23.57
CA LEU A 630 1.66 25.07 -23.18
C LEU A 630 1.81 25.16 -21.66
N GLN A 631 0.70 25.08 -20.91
CA GLN A 631 0.73 25.06 -19.45
C GLN A 631 1.53 23.85 -18.91
N VAL A 632 1.33 22.67 -19.52
CA VAL A 632 2.07 21.45 -19.15
C VAL A 632 3.56 21.57 -19.48
N LEU A 633 3.92 22.13 -20.64
CA LEU A 633 5.31 22.26 -21.09
C LEU A 633 6.10 23.33 -20.33
N ASP A 634 5.42 24.34 -19.79
CA ASP A 634 6.01 25.46 -19.06
C ASP A 634 6.09 25.22 -17.56
N ASP A 635 4.96 24.90 -16.94
CA ASP A 635 4.84 24.81 -15.48
C ASP A 635 4.80 23.36 -14.98
N GLY A 636 4.80 22.38 -15.89
CA GLY A 636 4.71 20.96 -15.54
C GLY A 636 3.44 20.65 -14.76
N ARG A 637 2.38 21.44 -14.92
CA ARG A 637 1.13 21.32 -14.15
C ARG A 637 -0.06 21.60 -15.04
N LEU A 638 -1.16 20.92 -14.76
CA LEU A 638 -2.45 21.16 -15.43
C LEU A 638 -3.55 21.12 -14.38
N THR A 639 -4.40 22.13 -14.36
CA THR A 639 -5.55 22.17 -13.45
C THR A 639 -6.76 21.55 -14.13
N ASP A 640 -7.40 20.59 -13.46
CA ASP A 640 -8.60 19.93 -13.94
C ASP A 640 -9.87 20.80 -13.78
N SER A 641 -11.00 20.35 -14.33
CA SER A 641 -12.26 21.11 -14.24
C SER A 641 -12.85 21.20 -12.82
N LYS A 642 -12.35 20.40 -11.88
CA LYS A 642 -12.70 20.41 -10.46
C LYS A 642 -11.72 21.26 -9.63
N GLY A 643 -10.76 21.92 -10.25
CA GLY A 643 -9.76 22.76 -9.59
C GLY A 643 -8.56 22.00 -9.01
N ARG A 644 -8.44 20.69 -9.26
CA ARG A 644 -7.32 19.86 -8.80
C ARG A 644 -6.12 20.07 -9.72
N VAL A 645 -4.96 20.30 -9.14
CA VAL A 645 -3.70 20.49 -9.89
C VAL A 645 -3.02 19.14 -10.09
N VAL A 646 -2.81 18.74 -11.34
CA VAL A 646 -2.11 17.51 -11.73
C VAL A 646 -0.68 17.82 -12.12
N ASP A 647 0.26 17.00 -11.64
CA ASP A 647 1.70 17.18 -11.83
C ASP A 647 2.22 16.36 -13.03
N PHE A 648 2.87 17.05 -13.96
CA PHE A 648 3.50 16.51 -15.17
C PHE A 648 5.03 16.59 -15.12
N ARG A 649 5.64 17.11 -14.04
CA ARG A 649 7.11 17.27 -13.92
C ARG A 649 7.87 15.95 -14.09
N ASN A 650 7.23 14.83 -13.71
CA ASN A 650 7.81 13.48 -13.81
C ASN A 650 7.39 12.72 -15.08
N THR A 651 6.76 13.40 -16.04
CA THR A 651 6.32 12.80 -17.30
C THR A 651 7.31 13.07 -18.44
N VAL A 652 7.30 12.19 -19.44
CA VAL A 652 7.89 12.48 -20.76
C VAL A 652 6.75 12.69 -21.76
N ILE A 653 6.69 13.88 -22.36
CA ILE A 653 5.67 14.23 -23.35
C ILE A 653 6.20 13.93 -24.74
N ILE A 654 5.54 13.04 -25.47
CA ILE A 654 5.86 12.70 -26.85
C ILE A 654 4.65 13.00 -27.71
N MET A 655 4.84 13.81 -28.75
CA MET A 655 3.82 14.12 -29.74
C MET A 655 4.24 13.52 -31.06
N THR A 656 3.39 12.74 -31.71
CA THR A 656 3.68 12.23 -33.06
C THR A 656 2.94 13.07 -34.09
N SER A 657 3.56 13.26 -35.25
CA SER A 657 2.89 13.90 -36.38
C SER A 657 3.31 13.31 -37.70
N ASN A 658 2.36 13.13 -38.61
CA ASN A 658 2.60 12.62 -39.96
C ASN A 658 2.90 13.73 -40.98
N ILE A 659 3.12 14.97 -40.52
CA ILE A 659 3.54 16.10 -41.36
C ILE A 659 4.84 15.75 -42.10
N GLY A 660 4.90 16.11 -43.40
CA GLY A 660 6.04 15.83 -44.29
C GLY A 660 6.07 14.42 -44.88
N ALA A 661 5.13 13.54 -44.53
CA ALA A 661 5.14 12.14 -45.01
C ALA A 661 4.88 11.99 -46.53
N GLN A 662 4.17 12.93 -47.17
CA GLN A 662 3.94 12.89 -48.63
C GLN A 662 5.19 13.25 -49.44
N GLU A 663 5.97 14.23 -48.97
CA GLU A 663 7.21 14.64 -49.64
C GLU A 663 8.29 13.56 -49.51
N MET A 664 8.36 12.88 -48.36
CA MET A 664 9.25 11.72 -48.15
C MET A 664 9.00 10.56 -49.12
N LYS A 665 7.80 10.48 -49.73
CA LYS A 665 7.46 9.45 -50.74
C LYS A 665 7.94 9.82 -52.15
N GLN A 666 8.08 11.10 -52.49
CA GLN A 666 8.30 11.56 -53.88
C GLN A 666 9.77 11.53 -54.34
N ASP A 667 10.74 11.50 -53.44
CA ASP A 667 12.18 11.55 -53.79
C ASP A 667 12.70 10.29 -54.54
N LYS A 668 11.87 9.27 -54.78
CA LYS A 668 12.26 8.07 -55.55
C LYS A 668 11.92 8.08 -57.05
N SER A 669 11.21 9.07 -57.62
CA SER A 669 10.63 8.88 -58.96
C SER A 669 11.00 9.85 -60.10
N MET A 670 11.73 10.96 -59.95
CA MET A 670 12.07 11.80 -61.12
C MET A 670 13.43 12.53 -61.01
N GLY A 671 14.50 11.94 -61.57
CA GLY A 671 15.76 12.66 -61.84
C GLY A 671 16.96 11.76 -62.16
N PHE A 672 17.59 11.96 -63.32
CA PHE A 672 18.75 11.19 -63.84
C PHE A 672 20.11 11.50 -63.16
N ASN A 673 20.13 12.06 -61.94
CA ASN A 673 21.36 12.31 -61.22
C ASN A 673 21.39 11.49 -59.93
N VAL A 674 22.32 10.54 -59.86
CA VAL A 674 22.67 9.84 -58.61
C VAL A 674 23.36 10.84 -57.69
N THR A 675 22.58 11.62 -56.95
CA THR A 675 23.10 12.45 -55.86
C THR A 675 23.27 11.64 -54.57
N ASP A 676 24.30 12.01 -53.82
CA ASP A 676 24.77 11.39 -52.59
C ASP A 676 23.62 11.22 -51.56
N PRO A 677 23.32 10.00 -51.05
CA PRO A 677 22.19 9.73 -50.15
C PRO A 677 22.17 10.61 -48.87
N LEU A 678 23.35 11.05 -48.42
CA LEU A 678 23.52 11.90 -47.23
C LEU A 678 23.13 13.37 -47.46
N LYS A 679 23.22 13.88 -48.70
CA LYS A 679 22.80 15.25 -49.03
C LYS A 679 21.27 15.36 -49.11
N ASP A 680 20.60 14.30 -49.55
CA ASP A 680 19.14 14.24 -49.63
C ASP A 680 18.48 14.28 -48.25
N HIS A 681 19.04 13.56 -47.28
CA HIS A 681 18.49 13.51 -45.91
C HIS A 681 18.44 14.88 -45.22
N LYS A 682 19.50 15.70 -45.33
CA LYS A 682 19.52 17.04 -44.73
C LYS A 682 18.55 18.01 -45.41
N ALA A 683 18.42 17.91 -46.73
CA ALA A 683 17.49 18.74 -47.49
C ALA A 683 16.03 18.37 -47.17
N MET A 684 15.74 17.08 -47.00
CA MET A 684 14.45 16.56 -46.55
C MET A 684 14.11 17.04 -45.13
N GLU A 685 15.05 16.89 -44.19
CA GLU A 685 14.86 17.33 -42.80
C GLU A 685 14.51 18.83 -42.71
N HIS A 686 15.19 19.67 -43.49
CA HIS A 686 14.90 21.11 -43.55
C HIS A 686 13.47 21.40 -44.06
N ARG A 687 12.99 20.67 -45.08
CA ARG A 687 11.61 20.81 -45.58
C ARG A 687 10.58 20.41 -44.54
N VAL A 688 10.76 19.25 -43.91
CA VAL A 688 9.87 18.75 -42.85
C VAL A 688 9.79 19.71 -41.66
N LEU A 689 10.91 20.34 -41.28
CA LEU A 689 10.93 21.38 -40.24
C LEU A 689 10.24 22.68 -40.67
N GLN A 690 10.26 23.01 -41.96
CA GLN A 690 9.53 24.15 -42.49
C GLN A 690 8.02 23.91 -42.46
N ASP A 691 7.57 22.72 -42.84
CA ASP A 691 6.16 22.32 -42.76
C ASP A 691 5.64 22.33 -41.31
N LEU A 692 6.47 21.86 -40.37
CA LEU A 692 6.15 21.94 -38.95
C LEU A 692 5.88 23.39 -38.50
N LYS A 693 6.74 24.33 -38.92
CA LYS A 693 6.61 25.76 -38.59
C LYS A 693 5.40 26.42 -39.25
N GLN A 694 4.88 25.86 -40.34
CA GLN A 694 3.63 26.30 -40.95
C GLN A 694 2.42 25.73 -40.23
N ALA A 695 2.48 24.46 -39.80
CA ALA A 695 1.38 23.79 -39.12
C ALA A 695 1.18 24.26 -37.67
N PHE A 696 2.26 24.56 -36.95
CA PHE A 696 2.20 24.95 -35.54
C PHE A 696 2.74 26.35 -35.30
N ARG A 697 2.16 27.04 -34.30
CA ARG A 697 2.62 28.37 -33.89
C ARG A 697 4.04 28.29 -33.31
N PRO A 698 4.92 29.29 -33.58
CA PRO A 698 6.28 29.31 -33.03
C PRO A 698 6.34 29.20 -31.50
N GLU A 699 5.34 29.77 -30.82
CA GLU A 699 5.21 29.70 -29.36
C GLU A 699 5.22 28.25 -28.85
N PHE A 700 4.47 27.36 -29.50
CA PHE A 700 4.40 25.95 -29.13
C PHE A 700 5.72 25.22 -29.41
N ILE A 701 6.30 25.43 -30.59
CA ILE A 701 7.55 24.79 -31.02
C ILE A 701 8.70 25.16 -30.07
N ASN A 702 8.75 26.42 -29.62
CA ASN A 702 9.81 26.89 -28.72
C ASN A 702 9.72 26.32 -27.28
N ARG A 703 8.60 25.71 -26.89
CA ARG A 703 8.45 25.02 -25.58
C ARG A 703 8.82 23.54 -25.63
N ILE A 704 9.14 23.01 -26.81
CA ILE A 704 9.54 21.63 -26.99
C ILE A 704 11.05 21.52 -26.88
N ASP A 705 11.56 20.51 -26.18
CA ASP A 705 13.00 20.35 -25.99
C ASP A 705 13.69 19.97 -27.30
N GLU A 706 13.18 18.95 -28.00
CA GLU A 706 13.73 18.49 -29.28
C GLU A 706 12.64 18.02 -30.28
N THR A 707 12.83 18.40 -31.54
CA THR A 707 12.05 17.90 -32.68
C THR A 707 12.87 16.85 -33.41
N ILE A 708 12.31 15.66 -33.57
CA ILE A 708 13.01 14.47 -34.07
C ILE A 708 12.36 13.99 -35.36
N VAL A 709 13.14 13.87 -36.43
CA VAL A 709 12.69 13.35 -37.73
C VAL A 709 13.06 11.87 -37.86
N PHE A 710 12.04 11.05 -38.09
CA PHE A 710 12.19 9.61 -38.35
C PHE A 710 12.28 9.35 -39.84
N HIS A 711 13.21 8.47 -40.21
CA HIS A 711 13.53 8.14 -41.60
C HIS A 711 12.79 6.87 -42.03
N SER A 712 12.61 6.68 -43.33
CA SER A 712 12.08 5.42 -43.87
C SER A 712 13.04 4.25 -43.60
N LEU A 713 12.46 3.09 -43.25
CA LEU A 713 13.23 1.89 -42.93
C LEU A 713 13.91 1.28 -44.16
N GLN A 714 15.18 0.92 -44.02
CA GLN A 714 15.97 0.22 -45.02
C GLN A 714 15.74 -1.30 -44.97
N GLU A 715 16.05 -2.01 -46.06
CA GLU A 715 15.89 -3.47 -46.13
C GLU A 715 16.66 -4.21 -45.01
N LYS A 716 17.83 -3.69 -44.62
CA LYS A 716 18.63 -4.25 -43.51
C LYS A 716 17.90 -4.13 -42.17
N GLU A 717 17.28 -2.99 -41.91
CA GLU A 717 16.53 -2.71 -40.68
C GLU A 717 15.26 -3.56 -40.63
N LEU A 718 14.56 -3.71 -41.76
CA LEU A 718 13.37 -4.57 -41.85
C LEU A 718 13.69 -6.04 -41.50
N LYS A 719 14.84 -6.59 -41.92
CA LYS A 719 15.26 -7.95 -41.56
C LYS A 719 15.55 -8.11 -40.07
N GLN A 720 16.10 -7.07 -39.44
CA GLN A 720 16.32 -7.04 -38.01
C GLN A 720 14.99 -6.98 -37.25
N ILE A 721 14.02 -6.18 -37.71
CA ILE A 721 12.66 -6.14 -37.16
C ILE A 721 11.97 -7.51 -37.26
N VAL A 722 12.09 -8.21 -38.40
CA VAL A 722 11.56 -9.58 -38.53
C VAL A 722 12.21 -10.53 -37.53
N THR A 723 13.52 -10.40 -37.30
CA THR A 723 14.23 -11.20 -36.29
C THR A 723 13.68 -10.94 -34.88
N LEU A 724 13.43 -9.67 -34.55
CA LEU A 724 12.87 -9.27 -33.26
C LEU A 724 11.45 -9.80 -33.05
N LEU A 725 10.56 -9.62 -34.03
CA LEU A 725 9.17 -10.09 -33.95
C LEU A 725 9.06 -11.62 -33.88
N THR A 726 9.96 -12.34 -34.56
CA THR A 726 9.98 -13.81 -34.52
C THR A 726 10.60 -14.38 -33.25
N ALA A 727 11.38 -13.59 -32.49
CA ALA A 727 12.00 -14.05 -31.25
C ALA A 727 10.95 -14.56 -30.23
N GLN A 728 9.83 -13.86 -30.07
CA GLN A 728 8.74 -14.28 -29.19
C GLN A 728 8.10 -15.61 -29.63
N LEU A 729 7.91 -15.80 -30.94
CA LEU A 729 7.42 -17.06 -31.49
C LEU A 729 8.42 -18.20 -31.23
N THR A 730 9.71 -17.98 -31.49
CA THR A 730 10.74 -19.00 -31.25
C THR A 730 10.85 -19.37 -29.77
N LYS A 731 10.68 -18.40 -28.85
CA LYS A 731 10.67 -18.65 -27.41
C LYS A 731 9.49 -19.55 -26.99
N ARG A 732 8.27 -19.22 -27.42
CA ARG A 732 7.06 -20.04 -27.17
C ARG A 732 7.19 -21.47 -27.70
N LEU A 733 7.80 -21.64 -28.86
CA LEU A 733 8.05 -22.98 -29.43
C LEU A 733 9.15 -23.74 -28.68
N SER A 734 10.18 -23.04 -28.21
CA SER A 734 11.25 -23.66 -27.42
C SER A 734 10.79 -24.19 -26.07
N GLU A 735 9.78 -23.58 -25.44
CA GLU A 735 9.13 -24.10 -24.22
C GLU A 735 8.40 -25.43 -24.47
N ARG A 736 8.13 -25.76 -25.73
CA ARG A 736 7.57 -27.05 -26.18
C ARG A 736 8.64 -27.97 -26.79
N ASP A 737 9.92 -27.72 -26.49
CA ASP A 737 11.09 -28.40 -27.06
C ASP A 737 11.16 -28.38 -28.60
N ILE A 738 10.61 -27.34 -29.24
CA ILE A 738 10.70 -27.15 -30.71
C ILE A 738 11.61 -25.95 -30.99
N HIS A 739 12.76 -26.20 -31.60
CA HIS A 739 13.74 -25.15 -31.89
C HIS A 739 13.62 -24.68 -33.34
N VAL A 740 13.15 -23.45 -33.55
CA VAL A 740 12.99 -22.87 -34.90
C VAL A 740 14.08 -21.84 -35.18
N LYS A 741 14.70 -21.91 -36.38
CA LYS A 741 15.63 -20.90 -36.90
C LYS A 741 15.20 -20.42 -38.29
N LEU A 742 15.14 -19.11 -38.47
CA LEU A 742 14.86 -18.52 -39.79
C LEU A 742 16.19 -18.23 -40.53
N THR A 743 16.25 -18.63 -41.80
CA THR A 743 17.37 -18.28 -42.69
C THR A 743 17.30 -16.82 -43.14
N GLU A 744 18.44 -16.25 -43.56
CA GLU A 744 18.49 -14.88 -44.12
C GLU A 744 17.61 -14.71 -45.36
N GLY A 745 17.45 -15.77 -46.16
CA GLY A 745 16.51 -15.79 -47.29
C GLY A 745 15.06 -15.64 -46.83
N ALA A 746 14.66 -16.39 -45.80
CA ALA A 746 13.31 -16.30 -45.23
C ALA A 746 13.03 -14.92 -44.64
N LYS A 747 13.97 -14.36 -43.87
CA LYS A 747 13.86 -13.00 -43.33
C LYS A 747 13.70 -11.95 -44.43
N SER A 748 14.47 -12.07 -45.52
CA SER A 748 14.40 -11.15 -46.66
C SER A 748 13.05 -11.24 -47.39
N LYS A 749 12.50 -12.45 -47.53
CA LYS A 749 11.19 -12.66 -48.15
C LYS A 749 10.07 -12.06 -47.30
N ILE A 750 10.04 -12.35 -46.00
CA ILE A 750 9.07 -11.78 -45.06
C ILE A 750 9.17 -10.25 -45.01
N ALA A 751 10.39 -9.71 -45.01
CA ALA A 751 10.63 -8.26 -45.03
C ALA A 751 10.06 -7.60 -46.31
N LYS A 752 10.19 -8.26 -47.48
CA LYS A 752 9.63 -7.76 -48.74
C LYS A 752 8.11 -7.85 -48.77
N ASP A 753 7.54 -8.97 -48.31
CA ASP A 753 6.09 -9.20 -48.37
C ASP A 753 5.32 -8.41 -47.30
N GLY A 754 5.96 -8.08 -46.19
CA GLY A 754 5.36 -7.31 -45.10
C GLY A 754 5.79 -5.84 -45.02
N TYR A 755 6.56 -5.34 -45.99
CA TYR A 755 6.86 -3.91 -46.12
C TYR A 755 5.89 -3.25 -47.10
N ASP A 756 5.26 -2.18 -46.64
CA ASP A 756 4.39 -1.35 -47.45
C ASP A 756 4.90 0.09 -47.43
N PRO A 757 5.09 0.76 -48.59
CA PRO A 757 5.54 2.16 -48.63
C PRO A 757 4.62 3.16 -47.90
N GLU A 758 3.34 2.85 -47.71
CA GLU A 758 2.38 3.69 -47.00
C GLU A 758 2.32 3.38 -45.50
N TYR A 759 2.36 2.08 -45.15
CA TYR A 759 2.17 1.61 -43.77
C TYR A 759 3.48 1.24 -43.05
N GLY A 760 4.63 1.36 -43.73
CA GLY A 760 5.94 1.03 -43.21
C GLY A 760 6.06 -0.45 -42.80
N ALA A 761 6.60 -0.69 -41.61
CA ALA A 761 6.78 -2.03 -41.04
C ALA A 761 5.50 -2.61 -40.37
N ARG A 762 4.38 -1.88 -40.33
CA ARG A 762 3.14 -2.33 -39.65
C ARG A 762 2.63 -3.70 -40.16
N PRO A 763 2.65 -4.01 -41.47
CA PRO A 763 2.16 -5.30 -41.97
C PRO A 763 3.07 -6.50 -41.65
N LEU A 764 4.32 -6.29 -41.19
CA LEU A 764 5.26 -7.39 -40.92
C LEU A 764 4.72 -8.42 -39.94
N LYS A 765 4.02 -7.99 -38.88
CA LYS A 765 3.45 -8.91 -37.89
C LYS A 765 2.40 -9.84 -38.53
N ARG A 766 1.58 -9.29 -39.42
CA ARG A 766 0.58 -10.06 -40.19
C ARG A 766 1.24 -10.99 -41.20
N ALA A 767 2.31 -10.54 -41.86
CA ALA A 767 3.09 -11.37 -42.77
C ALA A 767 3.75 -12.55 -42.04
N ILE A 768 4.32 -12.34 -40.86
CA ILE A 768 4.86 -13.41 -40.01
C ILE A 768 3.76 -14.39 -39.60
N GLN A 769 2.61 -13.90 -39.15
CA GLN A 769 1.51 -14.78 -38.77
C GLN A 769 1.08 -15.68 -39.94
N LYS A 770 0.81 -15.08 -41.11
CA LYS A 770 0.31 -15.79 -42.28
C LYS A 770 1.35 -16.73 -42.91
N GLU A 771 2.59 -16.30 -43.03
CA GLU A 771 3.61 -17.04 -43.78
C GLU A 771 4.42 -17.98 -42.88
N VAL A 772 4.53 -17.70 -41.57
CA VAL A 772 5.33 -18.47 -40.62
C VAL A 772 4.48 -19.22 -39.61
N GLU A 773 3.57 -18.55 -38.88
CA GLU A 773 2.79 -19.21 -37.82
C GLU A 773 1.77 -20.21 -38.39
N ASP A 774 1.03 -19.84 -39.44
CA ASP A 774 0.06 -20.73 -40.08
C ASP A 774 0.76 -21.96 -40.69
N MET A 775 1.89 -21.74 -41.37
CA MET A 775 2.71 -22.81 -41.94
C MET A 775 3.23 -23.77 -40.86
N LEU A 776 3.79 -23.26 -39.76
CA LEU A 776 4.26 -24.11 -38.65
C LEU A 776 3.10 -24.86 -37.98
N SER A 777 1.94 -24.24 -37.87
CA SER A 777 0.74 -24.85 -37.29
C SER A 777 0.23 -26.00 -38.16
N GLU A 778 0.18 -25.82 -39.49
CA GLU A 778 -0.16 -26.90 -40.42
C GLU A 778 0.83 -28.06 -40.34
N GLU A 779 2.13 -27.79 -40.32
CA GLU A 779 3.17 -28.84 -40.27
C GLU A 779 3.19 -29.59 -38.92
N LEU A 780 2.83 -28.91 -37.83
CA LEU A 780 2.59 -29.54 -36.53
C LEU A 780 1.35 -30.45 -36.54
N LEU A 781 0.23 -29.99 -37.13
CA LEU A 781 -1.01 -30.76 -37.22
C LEU A 781 -0.88 -31.96 -38.16
N ARG A 782 -0.10 -31.84 -39.23
CA ARG A 782 0.24 -32.96 -40.13
C ARG A 782 1.18 -33.99 -39.48
N GLY A 783 1.81 -33.65 -38.35
CA GLY A 783 2.75 -34.51 -37.64
C GLY A 783 4.16 -34.56 -38.25
N ASN A 784 4.48 -33.65 -39.17
CA ASN A 784 5.80 -33.53 -39.78
C ASN A 784 6.83 -32.90 -38.83
N ILE A 785 6.36 -32.12 -37.86
CA ILE A 785 7.17 -31.55 -36.77
C ILE A 785 6.84 -32.28 -35.46
N LYS A 786 7.86 -32.72 -34.73
CA LYS A 786 7.72 -33.37 -33.42
C LYS A 786 8.44 -32.62 -32.32
N VAL A 787 8.05 -32.91 -31.09
CA VAL A 787 8.69 -32.42 -29.86
C VAL A 787 10.15 -32.91 -29.84
N GLY A 788 11.10 -31.98 -29.69
CA GLY A 788 12.55 -32.23 -29.74
C GLY A 788 13.22 -31.86 -31.08
N ASP A 789 12.44 -31.47 -32.10
CA ASP A 789 13.00 -31.16 -33.42
C ASP A 789 13.65 -29.78 -33.49
N THR A 790 14.72 -29.70 -34.29
CA THR A 790 15.30 -28.44 -34.74
C THR A 790 14.93 -28.19 -36.19
N ILE A 791 14.26 -27.07 -36.43
CA ILE A 791 13.60 -26.71 -37.68
C ILE A 791 14.26 -25.45 -38.23
N GLU A 792 14.50 -25.46 -39.54
CA GLU A 792 15.03 -24.34 -40.28
C GLU A 792 14.03 -23.88 -41.33
N ILE A 793 13.64 -22.61 -41.29
CA ILE A 793 12.70 -22.02 -42.24
C ILE A 793 13.50 -21.36 -43.36
N GLY A 794 13.40 -21.95 -44.55
CA GLY A 794 14.07 -21.54 -45.78
C GLY A 794 13.13 -20.88 -46.78
N VAL A 795 13.70 -20.48 -47.92
CA VAL A 795 12.94 -20.10 -49.12
C VAL A 795 13.30 -21.09 -50.23
N LYS A 796 12.28 -21.61 -50.93
CA LYS A 796 12.43 -22.43 -52.14
C LYS A 796 11.34 -22.03 -53.13
N ASP A 797 11.73 -21.79 -54.39
CA ASP A 797 10.82 -21.37 -55.47
C ASP A 797 9.95 -20.15 -55.11
N GLY A 798 10.50 -19.22 -54.32
CA GLY A 798 9.80 -18.01 -53.87
C GLY A 798 8.78 -18.21 -52.75
N LYS A 799 8.63 -19.42 -52.19
CA LYS A 799 7.77 -19.73 -51.03
C LYS A 799 8.60 -20.11 -49.80
N LEU A 800 8.06 -19.85 -48.61
CA LEU A 800 8.67 -20.34 -47.37
C LEU A 800 8.47 -21.86 -47.26
N GLU A 801 9.50 -22.55 -46.80
CA GLU A 801 9.51 -24.00 -46.64
C GLU A 801 10.16 -24.37 -45.30
N VAL A 802 9.56 -25.33 -44.61
CA VAL A 802 10.08 -25.92 -43.37
C VAL A 802 11.06 -27.03 -43.71
N ARG A 803 12.30 -26.96 -43.19
CA ARG A 803 13.29 -28.02 -43.30
C ARG A 803 13.67 -28.53 -41.92
N GLN A 804 13.51 -29.82 -41.68
CA GLN A 804 13.97 -30.46 -40.46
C GLN A 804 15.50 -30.63 -40.54
N LYS A 805 16.23 -30.10 -39.57
CA LYS A 805 17.67 -30.32 -39.46
C LYS A 805 17.86 -31.64 -38.72
N ALA A 806 18.40 -32.65 -39.39
CA ALA A 806 18.77 -33.90 -38.74
C ALA A 806 19.67 -33.59 -37.53
N ALA A 807 19.30 -34.10 -36.35
CA ALA A 807 20.03 -33.85 -35.11
C ALA A 807 21.54 -34.14 -35.32
N PRO A 808 22.45 -33.27 -34.85
CA PRO A 808 23.88 -33.57 -34.93
C PRO A 808 24.13 -34.87 -34.17
N LYS A 809 24.64 -35.90 -34.87
CA LYS A 809 25.09 -37.16 -34.25
C LYS A 809 25.98 -36.80 -33.07
N LYS A 810 25.53 -37.10 -31.83
CA LYS A 810 26.34 -36.98 -30.61
C LYS A 810 27.71 -37.60 -30.90
N LYS A 811 28.78 -36.77 -30.92
CA LYS A 811 30.16 -37.27 -30.97
C LYS A 811 30.32 -38.21 -29.76
N ALA A 812 30.57 -39.48 -30.04
CA ALA A 812 30.84 -40.48 -29.00
C ALA A 812 32.02 -39.99 -28.15
N ALA A 813 31.83 -39.95 -26.83
CA ALA A 813 32.88 -39.62 -25.88
C ALA A 813 34.08 -40.57 -26.04
N PRO A 814 35.33 -40.09 -25.91
CA PRO A 814 36.50 -40.95 -26.06
C PRO A 814 36.49 -42.01 -24.95
N LYS A 815 36.67 -43.29 -25.34
CA LYS A 815 36.81 -44.41 -24.42
C LYS A 815 37.96 -44.13 -23.45
N LYS A 816 37.66 -44.10 -22.15
CA LYS A 816 38.68 -44.07 -21.09
C LYS A 816 39.60 -45.29 -21.24
N VAL A 817 40.88 -45.01 -21.47
CA VAL A 817 41.96 -45.99 -21.38
C VAL A 817 42.02 -46.49 -19.95
N LYS A 818 41.89 -47.81 -19.75
CA LYS A 818 42.20 -48.48 -18.49
C LYS A 818 43.71 -48.59 -18.40
N THR A 819 44.34 -47.77 -17.56
CA THR A 819 45.68 -48.06 -17.03
C THR A 819 45.55 -49.15 -15.96
N LYS A 820 46.34 -50.22 -16.13
CA LYS A 820 46.66 -51.19 -15.08
C LYS A 820 47.79 -50.62 -14.22
#